data_AF-A0A671VFY7-F1
#
_entry.id   AF-A0A671VFY7-F1
#
_cell.length_a   1.000
_cell.length_b   1.000
_cell.length_c   1.000
_cell.angle_alpha   90.00
_cell.angle_beta   90.00
_cell.angle_gamma   90.00
#
_symmetry.space_group_name_H-M   'P 1'
#
loop_
_entity.id
_entity.type
_entity.pdbx_description
1 polymer ?
#
loop_
_entity_poly.entity_id
_entity_poly.type
_entity_poly.pdbx_seq_one_letter_code
_entity_poly.pdbx_strand_id
1 'polypeptide(L)'
;MDSEARRTMEVAALGRPFSPGMLYDCRTDSLIPGLTLWDRSDLAQHIVERPQNYNDFEIVASESIEDKSSALNVEAALKASLLSGLVKVDGSAKYLNDSKTSKNQARVTLKYKATTKVQELSMDHLGRGNVKHPDVFDKELATHVVTAILYGAQAFFVFDREVSEKEDHRDIEGNLKLMIKNIPRIALEGEGSLKMEDKDREKVEKFSCKFFGDFSLQNTPTSFDDAIQVYQSLPKLLGANGENTVPMKIWMLPLICLDSSAAKLVRQISIRLIKKSQSVLEDFSELEMRCNDALKTTTAQHFPQIGTKIKTFQEMCSEFKLEFQQHLAKKLPSIRGGGEEEDKLTDILKEIHSSPFNSKDLSKWMDCKERELSILKTFSNMMKNTKIVPSQNHLQEEILSAHRAVCFVFTSLGSDEPYLSTLSNYLEERPKPDDPWRSRTHDVEKEQWYASGEVADAMRRRAKLFSDFAEANMENKNIKFLAVGSTDETQKCSSIFLYKDDFSVDKSFEPPSKPETLTVRDINHNSVMLKISPAKFGAENITSYSVEYCVSGQDGWKEKTAAEAEEITVSGLSPNTEYKFRCRAVTSVGVGPANEDSGSIKTLPCSPPGKPQGEPNSSEISVSWDKPVELGQDVQILKYIVEYAKTDSGLGEEDLQWNQKMSETEKTIISGLQLETEYVVRVRCDCGEAGRSKESISSIFVVRLNEPDKEQVVEAVKKKSRLLKPQSGCLPVREVTLKKERLGVARCRNFSCGEESYKPNRTIMVLGATGAGKSTLINGMINYILGVEWEDSYRFKLVNENQSRSQAHSQTSEVTVYKINHQEGFKIDYSLTIVDTPGFGDTRGIKRDKQITEQLRNLFSSNNGVSEIDAVCFVVQSALARLTRTQEYVFDSVLSIFGKDVAENIRVLVTFADGQRPPVLEAIKESGVPCPKTEDGLPVHFKFNNSALFADNKSSAEGSGSKHGGFDQMFWNMGTNSMEMFFDALNAIETKSLTLTKEVLRERKSLENSVGNLQKKVKLGLARLEEIKETNEKLKEHEAEISRNENFEMKINVTKPVQKDISGTGKFLTNCQQCQQTCHFPCGIPNDKDKACCTAMGPDGNCTECPGKCIWSVHFNQKYKWEYKEFEEKVTVKELKEKYLKAKDAKAPVQALCDKLRSVFDHVQAEVMRLMAYSGKCLNRLKEIALKPNPLSTPDYIDMLIEAETSEYKPGWKKRVEHLKAVREKAVYIAKVDRGEDLLQSPSTDL
;
A
#
# COMPACT_ATOMS: atom_id res chain seq x y z
N MET A 1 41.03 42.36 -47.17
CA MET A 1 39.98 43.37 -47.38
C MET A 1 39.14 42.88 -48.53
N ASP A 2 37.98 42.36 -48.18
CA ASP A 2 37.65 41.01 -48.63
C ASP A 2 36.55 40.98 -49.68
N SER A 3 36.53 39.91 -50.45
CA SER A 3 35.50 39.64 -51.47
C SER A 3 34.09 39.55 -50.89
N GLU A 4 33.95 39.41 -49.56
CA GLU A 4 32.66 39.41 -48.86
C GLU A 4 31.98 40.78 -48.85
N ALA A 5 32.73 41.89 -48.88
CA ALA A 5 32.16 43.25 -48.84
C ALA A 5 31.37 43.66 -50.11
N ARG A 6 31.33 42.79 -51.14
CA ARG A 6 30.62 43.00 -52.40
C ARG A 6 29.41 42.08 -52.60
N ARG A 7 29.03 41.28 -51.60
CA ARG A 7 27.84 40.40 -51.70
C ARG A 7 26.55 41.18 -51.49
N THR A 8 25.58 40.94 -52.37
CA THR A 8 24.18 41.33 -52.19
C THR A 8 23.62 40.63 -50.95
N MET A 9 22.94 41.37 -50.08
CA MET A 9 22.34 40.84 -48.85
C MET A 9 20.88 40.45 -49.08
N GLU A 10 20.45 39.32 -48.52
CA GLU A 10 19.06 38.84 -48.60
C GLU A 10 18.36 39.06 -47.25
N VAL A 11 17.13 39.59 -47.24
CA VAL A 11 16.38 39.90 -46.01
C VAL A 11 14.89 39.60 -46.17
N ALA A 12 14.24 39.13 -45.11
CA ALA A 12 12.79 38.95 -45.06
C ALA A 12 12.05 40.29 -44.89
N ALA A 13 11.01 40.52 -45.69
CA ALA A 13 10.27 41.79 -45.67
C ALA A 13 9.43 41.96 -44.39
N LEU A 14 8.85 40.88 -43.87
CA LEU A 14 8.04 40.83 -42.63
C LEU A 14 6.86 41.81 -42.59
N GLY A 15 6.16 41.98 -43.72
CA GLY A 15 5.02 42.88 -43.86
C GLY A 15 5.40 44.37 -43.96
N ARG A 16 6.69 44.72 -43.95
CA ARG A 16 7.16 46.10 -44.11
C ARG A 16 7.05 46.53 -45.58
N PRO A 17 6.67 47.80 -45.87
CA PRO A 17 6.47 48.27 -47.25
C PRO A 17 7.80 48.54 -47.95
N PHE A 18 8.25 47.60 -48.77
CA PHE A 18 9.43 47.74 -49.64
C PHE A 18 9.05 48.02 -51.09
N SER A 19 9.86 48.85 -51.77
CA SER A 19 9.87 49.02 -53.23
C SER A 19 11.32 49.10 -53.73
N PRO A 20 11.61 48.75 -55.01
CA PRO A 20 12.96 48.88 -55.55
C PRO A 20 13.50 50.31 -55.41
N GLY A 21 14.81 50.46 -55.22
CA GLY A 21 15.47 51.75 -55.03
C GLY A 21 15.27 52.41 -53.66
N MET A 22 14.49 51.82 -52.75
CA MET A 22 14.41 52.28 -51.36
C MET A 22 15.75 52.12 -50.63
N LEU A 23 16.03 53.07 -49.74
CA LEU A 23 17.18 53.03 -48.85
C LEU A 23 16.86 52.30 -47.54
N TYR A 24 17.83 51.53 -47.05
CA TYR A 24 17.71 50.74 -45.84
C TYR A 24 18.98 50.88 -44.99
N ASP A 25 18.80 50.97 -43.67
CA ASP A 25 19.93 50.93 -42.74
C ASP A 25 19.96 49.61 -41.95
N CYS A 26 20.90 48.74 -42.29
CA CYS A 26 21.18 47.50 -41.57
C CYS A 26 21.73 47.70 -40.14
N ARG A 27 22.11 48.92 -39.73
CA ARG A 27 22.50 49.20 -38.33
C ARG A 27 21.26 49.10 -37.44
N THR A 28 20.20 49.82 -37.80
CA THR A 28 18.91 49.93 -37.08
C THR A 28 17.81 48.99 -37.58
N ASP A 29 18.01 48.33 -38.73
CA ASP A 29 16.98 47.60 -39.50
C ASP A 29 15.77 48.45 -39.91
N SER A 30 16.01 49.74 -40.16
CA SER A 30 14.99 50.70 -40.55
C SER A 30 14.99 51.01 -42.04
N LEU A 31 13.78 51.02 -42.62
CA LEU A 31 13.48 51.68 -43.89
C LEU A 31 13.66 53.19 -43.79
N ILE A 32 14.24 53.83 -44.81
CA ILE A 32 14.34 55.29 -44.91
C ILE A 32 13.32 55.79 -45.96
N PRO A 33 12.09 56.15 -45.56
CA PRO A 33 11.05 56.53 -46.50
C PRO A 33 11.33 57.89 -47.16
N GLY A 34 11.00 58.00 -48.45
CA GLY A 34 11.01 59.27 -49.19
C GLY A 34 12.35 59.73 -49.76
N LEU A 35 13.47 59.09 -49.37
CA LEU A 35 14.80 59.32 -49.94
C LEU A 35 15.18 58.18 -50.89
N THR A 36 15.62 58.51 -52.10
CA THR A 36 16.06 57.57 -53.14
C THR A 36 17.28 58.12 -53.86
N LEU A 37 18.16 57.25 -54.37
CA LEU A 37 19.35 57.67 -55.15
C LEU A 37 18.99 58.23 -56.54
N TRP A 38 17.78 57.93 -57.02
CA TRP A 38 17.29 58.26 -58.37
C TRP A 38 15.90 58.91 -58.30
N ASP A 39 15.55 59.64 -59.35
CA ASP A 39 14.20 60.19 -59.51
C ASP A 39 13.18 59.08 -59.78
N ARG A 40 11.95 59.22 -59.28
CA ARG A 40 10.92 58.17 -59.42
C ARG A 40 10.62 57.79 -60.87
N SER A 41 10.68 58.77 -61.79
CA SER A 41 10.44 58.56 -63.23
C SER A 41 11.59 57.85 -63.94
N ASP A 42 12.82 57.98 -63.43
CA ASP A 42 14.04 57.34 -63.94
C ASP A 42 14.08 55.88 -63.44
N LEU A 43 13.88 55.71 -62.13
CA LEU A 43 13.80 54.42 -61.46
C LEU A 43 12.74 53.49 -62.08
N ALA A 44 11.55 54.03 -62.42
CA ALA A 44 10.46 53.26 -63.02
C ALA A 44 10.78 52.72 -64.43
N GLN A 45 11.71 53.33 -65.17
CA GLN A 45 12.13 52.86 -66.49
C GLN A 45 13.17 51.72 -66.43
N HIS A 46 13.79 51.54 -65.26
CA HIS A 46 14.89 50.58 -65.05
C HIS A 46 14.54 49.40 -64.12
N ILE A 47 13.28 49.28 -63.69
CA ILE A 47 12.75 48.09 -63.01
C ILE A 47 12.33 47.06 -64.06
N VAL A 48 12.94 45.88 -64.00
CA VAL A 48 12.54 44.69 -64.75
C VAL A 48 11.64 43.83 -63.86
N GLU A 49 10.49 43.42 -64.39
CA GLU A 49 9.58 42.49 -63.70
C GLU A 49 9.61 41.12 -64.38
N ARG A 50 9.81 40.05 -63.59
CA ARG A 50 9.77 38.66 -64.05
C ARG A 50 8.75 37.84 -63.24
N PRO A 51 7.92 37.00 -63.88
CA PRO A 51 7.00 36.13 -63.17
C PRO A 51 7.75 35.02 -62.40
N GLN A 52 7.31 34.74 -61.18
CA GLN A 52 7.85 33.68 -60.32
C GLN A 52 6.71 33.05 -59.51
N ASN A 53 5.83 32.35 -60.22
CA ASN A 53 4.66 31.67 -59.63
C ASN A 53 5.07 30.39 -58.90
N TYR A 54 4.87 30.34 -57.59
CA TYR A 54 5.12 29.16 -56.75
C TYR A 54 4.13 29.12 -55.58
N ASN A 55 3.39 28.02 -55.42
CA ASN A 55 2.44 27.81 -54.33
C ASN A 55 2.83 26.57 -53.53
N ASP A 56 2.82 26.68 -52.21
CA ASP A 56 3.33 25.67 -51.29
C ASP A 56 2.64 25.76 -49.92
N PHE A 57 2.71 24.67 -49.15
CA PHE A 57 2.22 24.63 -47.78
C PHE A 57 3.14 23.82 -46.87
N GLU A 58 3.23 24.25 -45.62
CA GLU A 58 4.11 23.66 -44.61
C GLU A 58 3.33 23.47 -43.31
N ILE A 59 3.62 22.39 -42.57
CA ILE A 59 3.05 22.18 -41.23
C ILE A 59 4.14 22.37 -40.20
N VAL A 60 4.02 23.47 -39.46
CA VAL A 60 4.91 23.84 -38.37
C VAL A 60 4.33 23.22 -37.09
N ALA A 61 5.03 22.24 -36.54
CA ALA A 61 4.62 21.53 -35.32
C ALA A 61 5.42 21.96 -34.08
N SER A 62 6.49 22.72 -34.26
CA SER A 62 7.28 23.30 -33.16
C SER A 62 7.18 24.82 -33.22
N GLU A 63 7.06 25.44 -32.06
CA GLU A 63 6.59 26.83 -31.90
C GLU A 63 7.63 27.74 -31.22
N SER A 64 8.89 27.29 -31.18
CA SER A 64 10.01 28.08 -30.66
C SER A 64 10.27 29.32 -31.52
N ILE A 65 11.06 30.25 -30.99
CA ILE A 65 11.42 31.45 -31.76
C ILE A 65 12.29 31.07 -32.96
N GLU A 66 13.07 29.98 -32.88
CA GLU A 66 13.81 29.41 -34.01
C GLU A 66 12.89 28.87 -35.12
N ASP A 67 11.86 28.10 -34.75
CA ASP A 67 10.93 27.51 -35.73
C ASP A 67 10.11 28.60 -36.45
N LYS A 68 9.64 29.61 -35.70
CA LYS A 68 8.89 30.75 -36.26
C LYS A 68 9.76 31.62 -37.14
N SER A 69 11.01 31.87 -36.73
CA SER A 69 12.00 32.56 -37.56
C SER A 69 12.28 31.79 -38.85
N SER A 70 12.46 30.47 -38.75
CA SER A 70 12.72 29.59 -39.90
C SER A 70 11.54 29.54 -40.88
N ALA A 71 10.31 29.41 -40.36
CA ALA A 71 9.09 29.41 -41.17
C ALA A 71 8.93 30.72 -41.97
N LEU A 72 9.41 31.84 -41.44
CA LEU A 72 9.41 33.16 -42.09
C LEU A 72 10.72 33.51 -42.83
N ASN A 73 11.70 32.61 -42.87
CA ASN A 73 13.03 32.80 -43.49
C ASN A 73 13.80 34.01 -42.90
N VAL A 74 13.72 34.20 -41.58
CA VAL A 74 14.41 35.26 -40.83
C VAL A 74 15.83 34.83 -40.49
N GLU A 75 16.81 35.42 -41.18
CA GLU A 75 18.23 35.18 -40.92
C GLU A 75 18.71 35.79 -39.59
N ALA A 76 19.85 35.30 -39.08
CA ALA A 76 20.39 35.65 -37.77
C ALA A 76 20.52 37.17 -37.53
N ALA A 77 20.98 37.94 -38.52
CA ALA A 77 21.13 39.38 -38.40
C ALA A 77 19.78 40.09 -38.13
N LEU A 78 18.75 39.77 -38.92
CA LEU A 78 17.39 40.30 -38.75
C LEU A 78 16.73 39.78 -37.47
N LYS A 79 17.01 38.51 -37.10
CA LYS A 79 16.53 37.87 -35.87
C LYS A 79 16.93 38.67 -34.63
N ALA A 80 18.16 39.16 -34.55
CA ALA A 80 18.62 39.99 -33.42
C ALA A 80 17.75 41.24 -33.20
N SER A 81 17.34 41.88 -34.30
CA SER A 81 16.53 43.11 -34.32
C SER A 81 15.05 42.85 -34.06
N LEU A 82 14.57 41.66 -34.44
CA LEU A 82 13.24 41.19 -34.08
C LEU A 82 13.15 40.92 -32.58
N LEU A 83 14.12 40.19 -32.01
CA LEU A 83 14.18 39.86 -30.58
C LEU A 83 14.21 41.13 -29.70
N SER A 84 14.86 42.20 -30.17
CA SER A 84 14.92 43.49 -29.47
C SER A 84 13.74 44.43 -29.74
N GLY A 85 12.83 44.09 -30.67
CA GLY A 85 11.72 44.96 -31.05
C GLY A 85 12.09 46.16 -31.94
N LEU A 86 13.30 46.22 -32.51
CA LEU A 86 13.67 47.22 -33.52
C LEU A 86 12.85 47.07 -34.82
N VAL A 87 12.48 45.84 -35.16
CA VAL A 87 11.70 45.54 -36.37
C VAL A 87 10.22 45.39 -36.03
N LYS A 88 9.41 46.36 -36.45
CA LYS A 88 7.95 46.23 -36.44
C LYS A 88 7.51 45.29 -37.57
N VAL A 89 6.77 44.24 -37.20
CA VAL A 89 6.19 43.25 -38.12
C VAL A 89 4.72 43.56 -38.42
N ASP A 90 4.26 43.20 -39.62
CA ASP A 90 2.86 43.31 -40.01
C ASP A 90 2.39 42.11 -40.86
N GLY A 91 1.09 42.04 -41.15
CA GLY A 91 0.47 40.96 -41.92
C GLY A 91 0.73 39.58 -41.29
N SER A 92 1.17 38.63 -42.12
CA SER A 92 1.58 37.29 -41.72
C SER A 92 2.68 37.23 -40.68
N ALA A 93 3.60 38.21 -40.67
CA ALA A 93 4.74 38.22 -39.76
C ALA A 93 4.35 38.48 -38.28
N LYS A 94 3.11 38.90 -38.00
CA LYS A 94 2.56 38.95 -36.64
C LYS A 94 2.57 37.60 -35.92
N TYR A 95 2.62 36.49 -36.66
CA TYR A 95 2.81 35.14 -36.12
C TYR A 95 4.08 35.01 -35.24
N LEU A 96 5.13 35.81 -35.48
CA LEU A 96 6.33 35.85 -34.63
C LEU A 96 6.05 36.28 -33.18
N ASN A 97 4.99 37.05 -32.98
CA ASN A 97 4.61 37.60 -31.67
C ASN A 97 3.51 36.79 -30.98
N ASP A 98 2.88 35.82 -31.65
CA ASP A 98 1.91 34.91 -31.01
C ASP A 98 2.66 33.79 -30.27
N SER A 99 2.34 33.63 -28.99
CA SER A 99 2.90 32.59 -28.11
C SER A 99 1.82 31.61 -27.67
N LYS A 100 2.26 30.45 -27.15
CA LYS A 100 1.38 29.60 -26.34
C LYS A 100 1.13 30.30 -25.00
N THR A 101 -0.10 30.24 -24.50
CA THR A 101 -0.45 30.83 -23.19
C THR A 101 -0.35 29.83 -22.03
N SER A 102 -0.14 28.55 -22.35
CA SER A 102 -0.17 27.41 -21.42
C SER A 102 0.72 26.28 -21.95
N LYS A 103 1.41 25.55 -21.07
CA LYS A 103 2.14 24.32 -21.45
C LYS A 103 1.20 23.19 -21.83
N ASN A 104 -0.02 23.18 -21.28
CA ASN A 104 -1.06 22.18 -21.58
C ASN A 104 -1.82 22.48 -22.90
N GLN A 105 -1.39 23.50 -23.67
CA GLN A 105 -1.93 23.81 -24.98
C GLN A 105 -1.27 22.96 -26.07
N ALA A 106 -2.05 22.07 -26.70
CA ALA A 106 -1.68 21.46 -27.97
C ALA A 106 -1.85 22.51 -29.07
N ARG A 107 -0.83 22.63 -29.93
CA ARG A 107 -0.83 23.59 -31.04
C ARG A 107 -0.19 22.98 -32.27
N VAL A 108 -0.80 23.18 -33.43
CA VAL A 108 -0.18 22.92 -34.74
C VAL A 108 -0.51 24.09 -35.67
N THR A 109 0.47 24.54 -36.43
CA THR A 109 0.33 25.68 -37.35
C THR A 109 0.43 25.22 -38.81
N LEU A 110 -0.57 25.55 -39.62
CA LEU A 110 -0.53 25.39 -41.08
C LEU A 110 -0.07 26.71 -41.72
N LYS A 111 1.03 26.65 -42.48
CA LYS A 111 1.54 27.76 -43.27
C LYS A 111 1.15 27.56 -44.74
N TYR A 112 0.56 28.58 -45.34
CA TYR A 112 0.36 28.75 -46.77
C TYR A 112 1.40 29.74 -47.30
N LYS A 113 2.00 29.48 -48.47
CA LYS A 113 2.94 30.39 -49.14
C LYS A 113 2.68 30.43 -50.63
N ALA A 114 2.52 31.64 -51.18
CA ALA A 114 2.45 31.90 -52.62
C ALA A 114 3.44 32.99 -53.01
N THR A 115 4.21 32.81 -54.08
CA THR A 115 4.98 33.87 -54.74
C THR A 115 4.44 34.08 -56.15
N THR A 116 4.54 35.31 -56.66
CA THR A 116 3.97 35.68 -57.97
C THR A 116 5.01 36.27 -58.92
N LYS A 117 5.89 37.14 -58.44
CA LYS A 117 6.83 37.89 -59.28
C LYS A 117 8.05 38.41 -58.54
N VAL A 118 9.12 38.68 -59.28
CA VAL A 118 10.27 39.46 -58.82
C VAL A 118 10.34 40.77 -59.62
N GLN A 119 10.54 41.88 -58.92
CA GLN A 119 10.96 43.15 -59.51
C GLN A 119 12.43 43.39 -59.16
N GLU A 120 13.26 43.69 -60.16
CA GLU A 120 14.69 43.93 -59.98
C GLU A 120 15.18 45.14 -60.78
N LEU A 121 16.12 45.90 -60.23
CA LEU A 121 16.79 47.00 -60.94
C LEU A 121 17.78 46.44 -61.94
N SER A 122 17.80 46.98 -63.16
CA SER A 122 18.84 46.66 -64.15
C SER A 122 20.24 46.95 -63.57
N MET A 123 21.16 46.01 -63.73
CA MET A 123 22.54 46.14 -63.25
C MET A 123 23.26 47.36 -63.86
N ASP A 124 22.91 47.74 -65.09
CA ASP A 124 23.45 48.93 -65.77
C ASP A 124 23.06 50.24 -65.08
N HIS A 125 21.96 50.25 -64.32
CA HIS A 125 21.49 51.42 -63.56
C HIS A 125 22.25 51.60 -62.23
N LEU A 126 22.89 50.54 -61.72
CA LEU A 126 23.58 50.50 -60.41
C LEU A 126 25.03 51.03 -60.45
N GLY A 127 25.27 52.10 -61.20
CA GLY A 127 26.58 52.76 -61.31
C GLY A 127 26.59 54.16 -60.69
N ARG A 128 27.71 54.56 -60.07
CA ARG A 128 27.87 55.90 -59.45
C ARG A 128 27.50 57.06 -60.39
N GLY A 129 27.83 56.95 -61.67
CA GLY A 129 27.52 57.96 -62.69
C GLY A 129 26.03 58.10 -63.05
N ASN A 130 25.18 57.15 -62.60
CA ASN A 130 23.74 57.14 -62.86
C ASN A 130 22.92 57.65 -61.67
N VAL A 131 23.54 57.83 -60.49
CA VAL A 131 22.90 58.38 -59.28
C VAL A 131 22.55 59.86 -59.49
N LYS A 132 21.31 60.24 -59.17
CA LYS A 132 20.81 61.63 -59.29
C LYS A 132 20.98 62.43 -57.99
N HIS A 133 20.91 61.75 -56.84
CA HIS A 133 20.95 62.34 -55.50
C HIS A 133 22.16 61.81 -54.70
N PRO A 134 23.41 62.20 -55.05
CA PRO A 134 24.63 61.68 -54.42
C PRO A 134 24.84 62.20 -52.99
N ASP A 135 24.20 63.31 -52.63
CA ASP A 135 24.20 63.89 -51.28
C ASP A 135 23.58 62.97 -50.21
N VAL A 136 22.92 61.89 -50.63
CA VAL A 136 22.46 60.80 -49.75
C VAL A 136 23.65 60.07 -49.10
N PHE A 137 24.79 59.91 -49.79
CA PHE A 137 25.93 59.17 -49.27
C PHE A 137 26.57 59.90 -48.08
N ASP A 138 26.76 61.21 -48.20
CA ASP A 138 27.44 62.05 -47.20
C ASP A 138 26.59 62.33 -45.95
N LYS A 139 25.28 62.06 -45.98
CA LYS A 139 24.38 62.20 -44.82
C LYS A 139 24.39 60.97 -43.90
N GLU A 140 25.06 59.89 -44.27
CA GLU A 140 25.16 58.64 -43.51
C GLU A 140 23.82 57.98 -43.09
N LEU A 141 22.70 58.31 -43.76
CA LEU A 141 21.34 57.91 -43.35
C LEU A 141 20.99 56.43 -43.63
N ALA A 142 21.71 55.78 -44.55
CA ALA A 142 21.45 54.42 -44.98
C ALA A 142 22.77 53.70 -45.28
N THR A 143 22.75 52.37 -45.20
CA THR A 143 23.92 51.52 -45.51
C THR A 143 23.73 50.70 -46.78
N HIS A 144 22.49 50.48 -47.21
CA HIS A 144 22.14 49.67 -48.37
C HIS A 144 21.00 50.30 -49.20
N VAL A 145 20.89 49.88 -50.47
CA VAL A 145 19.75 50.16 -51.35
C VAL A 145 19.09 48.85 -51.81
N VAL A 146 17.77 48.80 -51.87
CA VAL A 146 17.00 47.65 -52.33
C VAL A 146 17.13 47.52 -53.85
N THR A 147 17.69 46.41 -54.32
CA THR A 147 17.91 46.15 -55.76
C THR A 147 16.93 45.16 -56.35
N ALA A 148 16.37 44.23 -55.56
CA ALA A 148 15.29 43.36 -56.02
C ALA A 148 14.30 43.00 -54.89
N ILE A 149 13.08 42.65 -55.26
CA ILE A 149 11.99 42.25 -54.36
C ILE A 149 11.22 41.09 -54.97
N LEU A 150 11.02 40.03 -54.19
CA LEU A 150 10.09 38.93 -54.45
C LEU A 150 8.74 39.27 -53.81
N TYR A 151 7.72 39.38 -54.65
CA TYR A 151 6.33 39.60 -54.27
C TYR A 151 5.55 38.28 -54.16
N GLY A 152 4.60 38.26 -53.24
CA GLY A 152 3.75 37.12 -52.94
C GLY A 152 2.83 37.39 -51.76
N ALA A 153 2.34 36.33 -51.12
CA ALA A 153 1.63 36.41 -49.86
C ALA A 153 1.75 35.07 -49.11
N GLN A 154 1.73 35.13 -47.79
CA GLN A 154 1.67 33.94 -46.93
C GLN A 154 0.60 34.09 -45.84
N ALA A 155 0.22 32.97 -45.25
CA ALA A 155 -0.71 32.93 -44.12
C ALA A 155 -0.37 31.79 -43.16
N PHE A 156 -0.64 32.00 -41.89
CA PHE A 156 -0.50 31.05 -40.80
C PHE A 156 -1.86 30.84 -40.14
N PHE A 157 -2.32 29.60 -40.15
CA PHE A 157 -3.50 29.14 -39.41
C PHE A 157 -2.99 28.40 -38.18
N VAL A 158 -3.10 29.02 -37.01
CA VAL A 158 -2.62 28.50 -35.73
C VAL A 158 -3.79 27.83 -35.03
N PHE A 159 -3.75 26.50 -34.90
CA PHE A 159 -4.82 25.73 -34.26
C PHE A 159 -4.45 25.43 -32.81
N ASP A 160 -5.28 25.90 -31.87
CA ASP A 160 -5.06 25.87 -30.42
C ASP A 160 -6.15 25.05 -29.70
N ARG A 161 -5.75 24.14 -28.81
CA ARG A 161 -6.65 23.43 -27.88
C ARG A 161 -5.99 23.16 -26.52
N GLU A 162 -6.74 23.31 -25.44
CA GLU A 162 -6.30 22.86 -24.11
C GLU A 162 -6.46 21.33 -23.95
N VAL A 163 -5.44 20.69 -23.38
CA VAL A 163 -5.39 19.26 -23.09
C VAL A 163 -5.67 19.04 -21.60
N SER A 164 -6.55 18.08 -21.29
CA SER A 164 -6.91 17.76 -19.90
C SER A 164 -5.91 16.79 -19.24
N GLU A 165 -5.87 16.74 -17.89
CA GLU A 165 -5.01 15.80 -17.11
C GLU A 165 -5.23 14.30 -17.46
N LYS A 166 -6.24 13.96 -18.27
CA LYS A 166 -6.61 12.58 -18.66
C LYS A 166 -6.28 12.23 -20.11
N GLU A 167 -5.78 13.18 -20.89
CA GLU A 167 -5.49 13.03 -22.32
C GLU A 167 -3.97 13.15 -22.55
N ASP A 168 -3.40 12.34 -23.46
CA ASP A 168 -2.00 12.48 -23.83
C ASP A 168 -1.83 13.64 -24.81
N HIS A 169 -1.04 14.65 -24.41
CA HIS A 169 -0.75 15.85 -25.20
C HIS A 169 -0.18 15.53 -26.59
N ARG A 170 0.69 14.52 -26.69
CA ARG A 170 1.31 14.12 -27.97
C ARG A 170 0.33 13.40 -28.88
N ASP A 171 -0.60 12.63 -28.32
CA ASP A 171 -1.67 12.00 -29.11
C ASP A 171 -2.62 13.07 -29.66
N ILE A 172 -2.97 14.09 -28.87
CA ILE A 172 -3.79 15.22 -29.35
C ILE A 172 -3.08 15.98 -30.47
N GLU A 173 -1.80 16.35 -30.28
CA GLU A 173 -1.03 17.10 -31.28
C GLU A 173 -0.75 16.26 -32.55
N GLY A 174 -0.46 14.97 -32.40
CA GLY A 174 -0.24 14.03 -33.50
C GLY A 174 -1.49 13.81 -34.35
N ASN A 175 -2.65 13.62 -33.71
CA ASN A 175 -3.94 13.50 -34.42
C ASN A 175 -4.29 14.80 -35.16
N LEU A 176 -4.12 15.97 -34.50
CA LEU A 176 -4.35 17.27 -35.13
C LEU A 176 -3.43 17.48 -36.35
N LYS A 177 -2.16 17.11 -36.25
CA LYS A 177 -1.19 17.20 -37.36
C LYS A 177 -1.59 16.36 -38.56
N LEU A 178 -2.17 15.18 -38.35
CA LEU A 178 -2.71 14.35 -39.43
C LEU A 178 -3.94 14.97 -40.09
N MET A 179 -4.86 15.55 -39.30
CA MET A 179 -6.06 16.22 -39.80
C MET A 179 -5.72 17.47 -40.62
N ILE A 180 -4.86 18.35 -40.09
CA ILE A 180 -4.39 19.57 -40.77
C ILE A 180 -3.69 19.26 -42.09
N LYS A 181 -2.93 18.16 -42.17
CA LYS A 181 -2.25 17.73 -43.40
C LYS A 181 -3.20 17.42 -44.56
N ASN A 182 -4.48 17.16 -44.26
CA ASN A 182 -5.49 16.94 -45.28
C ASN A 182 -6.17 18.23 -45.76
N ILE A 183 -6.12 19.35 -45.01
CA ILE A 183 -6.78 20.63 -45.39
C ILE A 183 -6.48 21.03 -46.85
N PRO A 184 -5.22 21.03 -47.33
CA PRO A 184 -4.92 21.39 -48.72
C PRO A 184 -5.48 20.41 -49.76
N ARG A 185 -5.69 19.13 -49.41
CA ARG A 185 -6.28 18.12 -50.29
C ARG A 185 -7.79 18.29 -50.39
N ILE A 186 -8.44 18.46 -49.24
CA ILE A 186 -9.89 18.73 -49.11
C ILE A 186 -10.25 20.00 -49.89
N ALA A 187 -9.41 21.03 -49.81
CA ALA A 187 -9.58 22.28 -50.53
C ALA A 187 -9.55 22.16 -52.07
N LEU A 188 -8.95 21.09 -52.61
CA LEU A 188 -8.86 20.85 -54.06
C LEU A 188 -9.98 19.96 -54.60
N GLU A 189 -10.58 19.10 -53.76
CA GLU A 189 -11.60 18.13 -54.15
C GLU A 189 -13.05 18.66 -53.99
N GLY A 190 -13.23 19.75 -53.25
CA GLY A 190 -14.53 20.37 -52.98
C GLY A 190 -15.27 19.74 -51.78
N GLU A 191 -16.42 20.30 -51.42
CA GLU A 191 -17.17 19.97 -50.18
C GLU A 191 -17.59 18.50 -50.01
N GLY A 192 -17.43 17.65 -51.04
CA GLY A 192 -17.94 16.29 -51.06
C GLY A 192 -17.02 15.15 -50.56
N SER A 193 -15.72 15.38 -50.28
CA SER A 193 -14.77 14.27 -50.11
C SER A 193 -14.44 13.84 -48.66
N LEU A 194 -14.75 14.65 -47.63
CA LEU A 194 -14.58 14.22 -46.24
C LEU A 194 -15.75 13.38 -45.72
N LYS A 195 -15.62 12.05 -45.84
CA LYS A 195 -16.24 11.13 -44.88
C LYS A 195 -15.39 11.06 -43.61
N MET A 196 -15.43 12.12 -42.79
CA MET A 196 -14.96 12.01 -41.40
C MET A 196 -15.95 11.14 -40.62
N GLU A 197 -15.43 10.21 -39.81
CA GLU A 197 -16.25 9.52 -38.81
C GLU A 197 -16.70 10.52 -37.73
N ASP A 198 -17.88 10.35 -37.16
CA ASP A 198 -18.43 11.26 -36.13
C ASP A 198 -17.45 11.47 -34.96
N LYS A 199 -16.70 10.41 -34.61
CA LYS A 199 -15.65 10.41 -33.57
C LYS A 199 -14.46 11.31 -33.87
N ASP A 200 -14.18 11.62 -35.13
CA ASP A 200 -13.13 12.56 -35.51
C ASP A 200 -13.66 13.99 -35.58
N ARG A 201 -14.94 14.16 -35.93
CA ARG A 201 -15.62 15.46 -35.91
C ARG A 201 -15.71 16.04 -34.49
N GLU A 202 -16.12 15.24 -33.50
CA GLU A 202 -16.12 15.63 -32.07
C GLU A 202 -14.74 16.04 -31.51
N LYS A 203 -13.64 15.58 -32.14
CA LYS A 203 -12.28 16.00 -31.75
C LYS A 203 -11.95 17.36 -32.34
N VAL A 204 -12.35 17.62 -33.58
CA VAL A 204 -12.07 18.83 -34.35
C VAL A 204 -12.81 20.05 -33.80
N GLU A 205 -14.07 19.89 -33.36
CA GLU A 205 -14.88 20.97 -32.77
C GLU A 205 -14.28 21.58 -31.47
N LYS A 206 -13.29 20.92 -30.86
CA LYS A 206 -12.59 21.39 -29.65
C LYS A 206 -11.35 22.24 -29.93
N PHE A 207 -11.03 22.51 -31.19
CA PHE A 207 -9.90 23.35 -31.58
C PHE A 207 -10.37 24.75 -32.02
N SER A 208 -9.68 25.76 -31.52
CA SER A 208 -9.79 27.14 -32.00
C SER A 208 -8.75 27.42 -33.08
N CYS A 209 -9.05 28.31 -34.02
CA CYS A 209 -8.13 28.79 -35.05
C CYS A 209 -7.82 30.28 -34.84
N LYS A 210 -6.57 30.67 -35.03
CA LYS A 210 -6.15 32.07 -35.22
C LYS A 210 -5.52 32.21 -36.61
N PHE A 211 -5.70 33.36 -37.24
CA PHE A 211 -5.17 33.64 -38.57
C PHE A 211 -4.21 34.83 -38.58
N PHE A 212 -3.03 34.62 -39.14
CA PHE A 212 -2.05 35.68 -39.42
C PHE A 212 -1.64 35.59 -40.89
N GLY A 213 -2.11 36.50 -41.73
CA GLY A 213 -1.83 36.45 -43.17
C GLY A 213 -1.77 37.82 -43.83
N ASP A 214 -1.21 37.86 -45.03
CA ASP A 214 -1.08 39.08 -45.84
C ASP A 214 -2.35 39.38 -46.67
N PHE A 215 -3.48 38.75 -46.33
CA PHE A 215 -4.73 38.78 -47.10
C PHE A 215 -5.80 39.60 -46.39
N SER A 216 -6.52 40.45 -47.14
CA SER A 216 -7.73 41.11 -46.66
C SER A 216 -8.92 40.16 -46.69
N LEU A 217 -9.21 39.51 -45.56
CA LEU A 217 -10.38 38.65 -45.38
C LEU A 217 -11.62 39.44 -44.93
N GLN A 218 -12.81 38.99 -45.33
CA GLN A 218 -14.08 39.52 -44.79
C GLN A 218 -14.32 39.05 -43.35
N ASN A 219 -14.06 37.77 -43.09
CA ASN A 219 -14.14 37.15 -41.76
C ASN A 219 -12.82 36.39 -41.49
N THR A 220 -12.28 36.51 -40.27
CA THR A 220 -11.12 35.72 -39.84
C THR A 220 -11.58 34.35 -39.32
N PRO A 221 -10.94 33.23 -39.71
CA PRO A 221 -11.37 31.91 -39.31
C PRO A 221 -11.10 31.66 -37.82
N THR A 222 -12.11 31.20 -37.09
CA THR A 222 -12.03 30.89 -35.65
C THR A 222 -12.23 29.40 -35.35
N SER A 223 -12.80 28.64 -36.29
CA SER A 223 -12.93 27.18 -36.26
C SER A 223 -12.11 26.49 -37.35
N PHE A 224 -12.09 25.14 -37.32
CA PHE A 224 -11.45 24.32 -38.35
C PHE A 224 -12.16 24.41 -39.72
N ASP A 225 -13.49 24.46 -39.72
CA ASP A 225 -14.28 24.55 -40.96
C ASP A 225 -14.09 25.92 -41.64
N ASP A 226 -14.07 27.02 -40.86
CA ASP A 226 -13.73 28.35 -41.38
C ASP A 226 -12.33 28.36 -42.02
N ALA A 227 -11.37 27.66 -41.38
CA ALA A 227 -10.00 27.59 -41.89
C ALA A 227 -9.93 26.88 -43.25
N ILE A 228 -10.73 25.83 -43.49
CA ILE A 228 -10.84 25.19 -44.80
C ILE A 228 -11.41 26.17 -45.84
N GLN A 229 -12.51 26.85 -45.53
CA GLN A 229 -13.14 27.82 -46.44
C GLN A 229 -12.20 28.97 -46.80
N VAL A 230 -11.50 29.53 -45.80
CA VAL A 230 -10.52 30.60 -46.01
C VAL A 230 -9.34 30.07 -46.83
N TYR A 231 -8.81 28.88 -46.54
CA TYR A 231 -7.72 28.26 -47.32
C TYR A 231 -8.10 28.08 -48.81
N GLN A 232 -9.32 27.62 -49.11
CA GLN A 232 -9.84 27.51 -50.48
C GLN A 232 -9.90 28.87 -51.21
N SER A 233 -10.07 29.97 -50.49
CA SER A 233 -10.16 31.32 -51.05
C SER A 233 -8.79 31.96 -51.35
N LEU A 234 -7.73 31.62 -50.60
CA LEU A 234 -6.42 32.30 -50.67
C LEU A 234 -5.84 32.44 -52.10
N PRO A 235 -5.84 31.40 -52.96
CA PRO A 235 -5.30 31.53 -54.32
C PRO A 235 -6.04 32.55 -55.18
N LYS A 236 -7.35 32.75 -54.96
CA LYS A 236 -8.16 33.74 -55.69
C LYS A 236 -7.89 35.17 -55.19
N LEU A 237 -7.60 35.33 -53.90
CA LEU A 237 -7.36 36.62 -53.27
C LEU A 237 -6.05 37.29 -53.72
N LEU A 238 -5.09 36.54 -54.29
CA LEU A 238 -3.84 37.08 -54.86
C LEU A 238 -4.08 38.04 -56.05
N GLY A 239 -5.22 37.91 -56.74
CA GLY A 239 -5.52 38.63 -57.98
C GLY A 239 -4.85 38.01 -59.22
N ALA A 240 -5.45 38.20 -60.39
CA ALA A 240 -5.05 37.51 -61.63
C ALA A 240 -3.58 37.78 -62.05
N ASN A 241 -3.06 38.97 -61.73
CA ASN A 241 -1.69 39.39 -62.01
C ASN A 241 -0.85 39.59 -60.73
N GLY A 242 -1.30 39.06 -59.57
CA GLY A 242 -0.65 39.31 -58.28
C GLY A 242 -0.87 40.74 -57.74
N GLU A 243 -1.96 41.40 -58.13
CA GLU A 243 -2.28 42.80 -57.76
C GLU A 243 -2.39 43.03 -56.25
N ASN A 244 -2.75 41.99 -55.48
CA ASN A 244 -2.89 42.05 -54.03
C ASN A 244 -1.67 41.46 -53.29
N THR A 245 -0.50 41.37 -53.92
CA THR A 245 0.69 40.77 -53.31
C THR A 245 1.59 41.79 -52.61
N VAL A 246 2.23 41.33 -51.53
CA VAL A 246 3.15 42.11 -50.69
C VAL A 246 4.60 41.69 -50.92
N PRO A 247 5.59 42.54 -50.60
CA PRO A 247 6.98 42.12 -50.51
C PRO A 247 7.15 40.97 -49.51
N MET A 248 7.80 39.89 -49.93
CA MET A 248 8.13 38.74 -49.08
C MET A 248 9.62 38.68 -48.73
N LYS A 249 10.48 38.84 -49.74
CA LYS A 249 11.94 38.78 -49.63
C LYS A 249 12.55 39.90 -50.47
N ILE A 250 13.62 40.51 -49.97
CA ILE A 250 14.35 41.58 -50.66
C ILE A 250 15.82 41.22 -50.82
N TRP A 251 16.42 41.79 -51.86
CA TRP A 251 17.86 41.81 -52.10
C TRP A 251 18.35 43.26 -52.02
N MET A 252 19.48 43.47 -51.35
CA MET A 252 20.03 44.79 -51.11
C MET A 252 21.52 44.86 -51.45
N LEU A 253 21.93 45.95 -52.11
CA LEU A 253 23.33 46.25 -52.41
C LEU A 253 23.90 47.22 -51.36
N PRO A 254 25.09 46.96 -50.79
CA PRO A 254 25.77 47.92 -49.92
C PRO A 254 26.09 49.22 -50.67
N LEU A 255 25.74 50.38 -50.09
CA LEU A 255 25.99 51.68 -50.74
C LEU A 255 27.48 51.96 -50.98
N ILE A 256 28.37 51.35 -50.19
CA ILE A 256 29.82 51.42 -50.36
C ILE A 256 30.31 50.82 -51.70
N CYS A 257 29.48 50.03 -52.39
CA CYS A 257 29.76 49.57 -53.76
C CYS A 257 29.50 50.67 -54.82
N LEU A 258 28.74 51.71 -54.48
CA LEU A 258 28.41 52.85 -55.34
C LEU A 258 29.29 54.07 -55.01
N ASP A 259 29.48 54.36 -53.72
CA ASP A 259 30.38 55.43 -53.26
C ASP A 259 31.09 55.06 -51.95
N SER A 260 32.41 55.25 -51.91
CA SER A 260 33.23 55.00 -50.72
C SER A 260 32.93 55.92 -49.53
N SER A 261 32.26 57.07 -49.72
CA SER A 261 31.84 57.93 -48.59
C SER A 261 30.61 57.42 -47.85
N ALA A 262 29.85 56.48 -48.44
CA ALA A 262 28.60 56.01 -47.86
C ALA A 262 28.78 55.28 -46.52
N ALA A 263 27.80 55.43 -45.63
CA ALA A 263 27.78 54.69 -44.36
C ALA A 263 27.82 53.17 -44.58
N LYS A 264 28.52 52.47 -43.69
CA LYS A 264 28.77 51.02 -43.79
C LYS A 264 28.26 50.27 -42.57
N LEU A 265 27.87 49.02 -42.78
CA LEU A 265 27.74 48.04 -41.70
C LEU A 265 29.15 47.63 -41.27
N VAL A 266 29.57 47.99 -40.06
CA VAL A 266 30.95 47.76 -39.56
C VAL A 266 31.11 46.38 -38.95
N ARG A 267 30.08 45.90 -38.24
CA ARG A 267 30.08 44.61 -37.53
C ARG A 267 28.77 43.86 -37.74
N GLN A 268 28.85 42.54 -37.93
CA GLN A 268 27.73 41.64 -37.70
C GLN A 268 27.77 41.15 -36.24
N ILE A 269 26.61 40.82 -35.68
CA ILE A 269 26.51 40.21 -34.35
C ILE A 269 26.70 38.70 -34.48
N SER A 270 27.50 38.08 -33.62
CA SER A 270 27.73 36.65 -33.69
C SER A 270 26.46 35.85 -33.40
N ILE A 271 26.27 34.78 -34.18
CA ILE A 271 25.16 33.83 -34.04
C ILE A 271 25.08 33.27 -32.61
N ARG A 272 26.23 33.15 -31.92
CA ARG A 272 26.30 32.69 -30.52
C ARG A 272 25.62 33.66 -29.56
N LEU A 273 25.83 34.97 -29.68
CA LEU A 273 25.16 35.94 -28.80
C LEU A 273 23.68 36.06 -29.14
N ILE A 274 23.30 36.00 -30.43
CA ILE A 274 21.91 36.00 -30.86
C ILE A 274 21.14 34.81 -30.25
N LYS A 275 21.71 33.60 -30.30
CA LYS A 275 21.12 32.40 -29.66
C LYS A 275 21.02 32.52 -28.13
N LYS A 276 21.97 33.20 -27.48
CA LYS A 276 21.87 33.49 -26.04
C LYS A 276 20.73 34.47 -25.72
N SER A 277 20.62 35.57 -26.48
CA SER A 277 19.53 36.54 -26.30
C SER A 277 18.15 35.93 -26.58
N GLN A 278 18.07 35.01 -27.57
CA GLN A 278 16.87 34.21 -27.81
C GLN A 278 16.53 33.33 -26.60
N SER A 279 17.48 32.55 -26.09
CA SER A 279 17.26 31.66 -24.93
C SER A 279 16.70 32.43 -23.73
N VAL A 280 17.20 33.64 -23.44
CA VAL A 280 16.66 34.48 -22.36
C VAL A 280 15.18 34.81 -22.57
N LEU A 281 14.77 35.15 -23.81
CA LEU A 281 13.36 35.46 -24.12
C LEU A 281 12.46 34.21 -24.14
N GLU A 282 13.02 33.05 -24.49
CA GLU A 282 12.35 31.75 -24.40
C GLU A 282 12.14 31.34 -22.93
N ASP A 283 13.16 31.48 -22.07
CA ASP A 283 13.07 31.25 -20.62
C ASP A 283 11.94 32.09 -19.98
N PHE A 284 11.86 33.39 -20.29
CA PHE A 284 10.77 34.27 -19.80
C PHE A 284 9.40 33.86 -20.33
N SER A 285 9.31 33.39 -21.57
CA SER A 285 8.05 32.96 -22.17
C SER A 285 7.59 31.60 -21.60
N GLU A 286 8.53 30.75 -21.18
CA GLU A 286 8.22 29.54 -20.43
C GLU A 286 7.68 29.85 -19.02
N LEU A 287 8.32 30.78 -18.30
CA LEU A 287 7.86 31.25 -17.00
C LEU A 287 6.44 31.85 -17.07
N GLU A 288 6.17 32.66 -18.09
CA GLU A 288 4.84 33.24 -18.33
C GLU A 288 3.75 32.16 -18.50
N MET A 289 4.01 31.10 -19.28
CA MET A 289 3.10 29.95 -19.41
C MET A 289 2.88 29.24 -18.07
N ARG A 290 3.94 29.05 -17.26
CA ARG A 290 3.85 28.40 -15.93
C ARG A 290 3.01 29.23 -14.96
N CYS A 291 3.18 30.56 -14.95
CA CYS A 291 2.36 31.46 -14.15
C CYS A 291 0.88 31.34 -14.54
N ASN A 292 0.57 31.38 -15.83
CA ASN A 292 -0.80 31.22 -16.35
C ASN A 292 -1.41 29.87 -15.94
N ASP A 293 -0.66 28.77 -16.09
CA ASP A 293 -1.12 27.43 -15.72
C ASP A 293 -1.37 27.29 -14.21
N ALA A 294 -0.50 27.86 -13.37
CA ALA A 294 -0.67 27.88 -11.92
C ALA A 294 -1.90 28.70 -11.49
N LEU A 295 -2.11 29.88 -12.10
CA LEU A 295 -3.26 30.76 -11.85
C LEU A 295 -4.60 30.14 -12.26
N LYS A 296 -4.62 29.29 -13.29
CA LYS A 296 -5.81 28.54 -13.72
C LYS A 296 -6.23 27.44 -12.73
N THR A 297 -5.38 27.03 -11.79
CA THR A 297 -5.72 25.94 -10.87
C THR A 297 -6.84 26.31 -9.91
N THR A 298 -7.73 25.34 -9.62
CA THR A 298 -8.78 25.51 -8.60
C THR A 298 -8.20 25.83 -7.22
N THR A 299 -7.00 25.36 -6.91
CA THR A 299 -6.30 25.71 -5.66
C THR A 299 -5.92 27.19 -5.60
N ALA A 300 -5.38 27.77 -6.68
CA ALA A 300 -5.08 29.21 -6.72
C ALA A 300 -6.34 30.07 -6.62
N GLN A 301 -7.47 29.61 -7.20
CA GLN A 301 -8.77 30.27 -7.08
C GLN A 301 -9.33 30.21 -5.64
N HIS A 302 -9.16 29.09 -4.94
CA HIS A 302 -9.58 28.95 -3.53
C HIS A 302 -8.67 29.69 -2.54
N PHE A 303 -7.40 29.94 -2.90
CA PHE A 303 -6.41 30.65 -2.07
C PHE A 303 -5.82 31.86 -2.84
N PRO A 304 -6.57 32.97 -2.99
CA PRO A 304 -6.15 34.12 -3.79
C PRO A 304 -4.81 34.74 -3.39
N GLN A 305 -4.36 34.54 -2.15
CA GLN A 305 -3.09 35.05 -1.62
C GLN A 305 -1.89 34.58 -2.46
N ILE A 306 -1.88 33.31 -2.88
CA ILE A 306 -0.84 32.78 -3.78
C ILE A 306 -1.04 33.29 -5.20
N GLY A 307 -2.30 33.40 -5.65
CA GLY A 307 -2.62 33.96 -6.97
C GLY A 307 -2.05 35.35 -7.15
N THR A 308 -2.21 36.23 -6.15
CA THR A 308 -1.60 37.57 -6.14
C THR A 308 -0.08 37.50 -6.24
N LYS A 309 0.61 36.65 -5.45
CA LYS A 309 2.07 36.50 -5.51
C LYS A 309 2.57 36.07 -6.90
N ILE A 310 1.91 35.08 -7.52
CA ILE A 310 2.26 34.59 -8.86
C ILE A 310 2.01 35.68 -9.91
N LYS A 311 0.93 36.45 -9.79
CA LYS A 311 0.62 37.56 -10.69
C LYS A 311 1.67 38.68 -10.58
N THR A 312 2.04 39.12 -9.37
CA THR A 312 3.08 40.14 -9.18
C THR A 312 4.45 39.68 -9.71
N PHE A 313 4.80 38.40 -9.54
CA PHE A 313 5.99 37.82 -10.16
C PHE A 313 5.95 37.86 -11.70
N GLN A 314 4.80 37.52 -12.30
CA GLN A 314 4.59 37.58 -13.75
C GLN A 314 4.69 39.02 -14.30
N GLU A 315 4.13 39.99 -13.57
CA GLU A 315 4.19 41.42 -13.89
C GLU A 315 5.66 41.91 -13.89
N MET A 316 6.44 41.63 -12.84
CA MET A 316 7.87 41.98 -12.77
C MET A 316 8.74 41.27 -13.82
N CYS A 317 8.48 39.99 -14.11
CA CYS A 317 9.17 39.28 -15.19
C CYS A 317 8.90 39.89 -16.57
N SER A 318 7.68 40.38 -16.79
CA SER A 318 7.28 41.04 -18.04
C SER A 318 7.94 42.41 -18.20
N GLU A 319 8.06 43.17 -17.11
CA GLU A 319 8.77 44.45 -17.06
C GLU A 319 10.27 44.27 -17.36
N PHE A 320 10.95 43.32 -16.68
CA PHE A 320 12.36 43.05 -16.93
C PHE A 320 12.63 42.50 -18.35
N LYS A 321 11.75 41.65 -18.89
CA LYS A 321 11.78 41.18 -20.29
C LYS A 321 11.77 42.38 -21.25
N LEU A 322 10.91 43.38 -20.99
CA LEU A 322 10.83 44.60 -21.79
C LEU A 322 12.09 45.47 -21.64
N GLU A 323 12.62 45.67 -20.43
CA GLU A 323 13.89 46.39 -20.22
C GLU A 323 15.05 45.76 -21.00
N PHE A 324 15.16 44.42 -20.98
CA PHE A 324 16.17 43.69 -21.72
C PHE A 324 16.05 43.93 -23.24
N GLN A 325 14.83 43.84 -23.79
CA GLN A 325 14.59 44.12 -25.21
C GLN A 325 14.98 45.56 -25.57
N GLN A 326 14.64 46.55 -24.74
CA GLN A 326 15.04 47.94 -24.94
C GLN A 326 16.56 48.16 -24.85
N HIS A 327 17.24 47.50 -23.92
CA HIS A 327 18.71 47.53 -23.83
C HIS A 327 19.37 46.94 -25.08
N LEU A 328 18.86 45.81 -25.60
CA LEU A 328 19.29 45.24 -26.88
C LEU A 328 19.06 46.23 -28.04
N ALA A 329 17.85 46.81 -28.13
CA ALA A 329 17.48 47.75 -29.19
C ALA A 329 18.38 48.99 -29.22
N LYS A 330 18.79 49.47 -28.04
CA LYS A 330 19.72 50.60 -27.89
C LYS A 330 21.16 50.28 -28.29
N LYS A 331 21.63 49.04 -28.05
CA LYS A 331 23.04 48.65 -28.27
C LYS A 331 23.32 48.06 -29.66
N LEU A 332 22.37 47.34 -30.25
CA LEU A 332 22.57 46.71 -31.56
C LEU A 332 23.00 47.70 -32.66
N PRO A 333 22.40 48.90 -32.83
CA PRO A 333 22.81 49.86 -33.85
C PRO A 333 24.22 50.43 -33.61
N SER A 334 24.57 50.67 -32.35
CA SER A 334 25.89 51.17 -31.93
C SER A 334 27.02 50.20 -32.29
N ILE A 335 26.83 48.90 -31.97
CA ILE A 335 27.80 47.85 -32.28
C ILE A 335 27.93 47.68 -33.80
N ARG A 336 26.80 47.59 -34.51
CA ARG A 336 26.76 47.44 -35.99
C ARG A 336 27.36 48.63 -36.74
N GLY A 337 27.17 49.84 -36.21
CA GLY A 337 27.77 51.08 -36.73
C GLY A 337 29.23 51.29 -36.34
N GLY A 338 29.81 50.40 -35.52
CA GLY A 338 31.22 50.44 -35.13
C GLY A 338 31.55 51.27 -33.88
N GLY A 339 30.55 51.94 -33.28
CA GLY A 339 30.74 52.80 -32.11
C GLY A 339 30.98 52.05 -30.79
N GLU A 340 30.55 50.79 -30.70
CA GLU A 340 30.83 49.89 -29.57
C GLU A 340 31.33 48.52 -30.06
N GLU A 341 32.07 47.82 -29.19
CA GLU A 341 32.48 46.43 -29.42
C GLU A 341 31.38 45.44 -29.03
N GLU A 342 31.40 44.25 -29.64
CA GLU A 342 30.42 43.18 -29.37
C GLU A 342 30.44 42.71 -27.89
N ASP A 343 31.55 42.91 -27.18
CA ASP A 343 31.65 42.66 -25.73
C ASP A 343 30.57 43.37 -24.91
N LYS A 344 30.05 44.53 -25.37
CA LYS A 344 28.94 45.22 -24.67
C LYS A 344 27.62 44.46 -24.69
N LEU A 345 27.39 43.62 -25.71
CA LEU A 345 26.27 42.68 -25.71
C LEU A 345 26.54 41.48 -24.78
N THR A 346 27.79 41.05 -24.68
CA THR A 346 28.21 40.02 -23.72
C THR A 346 28.06 40.51 -22.27
N ASP A 347 28.36 41.78 -21.99
CA ASP A 347 28.20 42.38 -20.66
C ASP A 347 26.74 42.41 -20.22
N ILE A 348 25.79 42.83 -21.09
CA ILE A 348 24.34 42.76 -20.79
C ILE A 348 23.91 41.32 -20.45
N LEU A 349 24.39 40.33 -21.21
CA LEU A 349 24.05 38.93 -20.93
C LEU A 349 24.65 38.46 -19.59
N LYS A 350 25.86 38.89 -19.23
CA LYS A 350 26.45 38.61 -17.90
C LYS A 350 25.65 39.26 -16.78
N GLU A 351 25.20 40.51 -16.96
CA GLU A 351 24.40 41.23 -15.96
C GLU A 351 23.16 40.43 -15.57
N ILE A 352 22.41 39.89 -16.56
CA ILE A 352 21.25 39.03 -16.32
C ILE A 352 21.61 37.78 -15.51
N HIS A 353 22.70 37.08 -15.87
CA HIS A 353 23.16 35.88 -15.14
C HIS A 353 23.59 36.20 -13.69
N SER A 354 23.93 37.45 -13.39
CA SER A 354 24.30 37.95 -12.06
C SER A 354 23.16 38.68 -11.31
N SER A 355 22.01 38.86 -11.97
CA SER A 355 20.82 39.54 -11.42
C SER A 355 19.90 38.54 -10.71
N PRO A 356 18.96 38.99 -9.87
CA PRO A 356 17.92 38.12 -9.33
C PRO A 356 16.97 37.59 -10.43
N PHE A 357 16.96 38.19 -11.62
CA PHE A 357 16.21 37.75 -12.81
C PHE A 357 16.94 36.68 -13.65
N ASN A 358 17.94 35.98 -13.10
CA ASN A 358 18.53 34.84 -13.79
C ASN A 358 17.53 33.66 -13.86
N SER A 359 17.49 32.92 -14.97
CA SER A 359 16.44 31.92 -15.21
C SER A 359 16.44 30.75 -14.23
N LYS A 360 17.58 30.45 -13.59
CA LYS A 360 17.67 29.42 -12.55
C LYS A 360 16.88 29.83 -11.30
N ASP A 361 17.08 31.04 -10.79
CA ASP A 361 16.39 31.48 -9.56
C ASP A 361 14.91 31.79 -9.81
N LEU A 362 14.58 32.36 -10.98
CA LEU A 362 13.18 32.54 -11.42
C LEU A 362 12.44 31.19 -11.54
N SER A 363 13.05 30.19 -12.19
CA SER A 363 12.49 28.83 -12.26
C SER A 363 12.38 28.20 -10.88
N LYS A 364 13.40 28.35 -10.02
CA LYS A 364 13.39 27.82 -8.65
C LYS A 364 12.25 28.40 -7.81
N TRP A 365 11.97 29.70 -7.94
CA TRP A 365 10.81 30.32 -7.30
C TRP A 365 9.48 29.77 -7.82
N MET A 366 9.36 29.61 -9.15
CA MET A 366 8.16 29.03 -9.75
C MET A 366 7.96 27.56 -9.33
N ASP A 367 9.03 26.75 -9.27
CA ASP A 367 9.01 25.37 -8.74
C ASP A 367 8.49 25.35 -7.29
N CYS A 368 8.90 26.32 -6.48
CA CYS A 368 8.41 26.49 -5.11
C CYS A 368 6.91 26.84 -5.06
N LYS A 369 6.39 27.69 -5.95
CA LYS A 369 4.96 28.03 -5.96
C LYS A 369 4.06 26.94 -6.54
N GLU A 370 4.52 26.21 -7.53
CA GLU A 370 3.86 24.99 -8.01
C GLU A 370 3.81 23.91 -6.90
N ARG A 371 4.90 23.77 -6.12
CA ARG A 371 4.96 22.88 -4.95
C ARG A 371 4.01 23.34 -3.84
N GLU A 372 3.93 24.65 -3.57
CA GLU A 372 3.01 25.24 -2.58
C GLU A 372 1.54 24.94 -2.94
N LEU A 373 1.14 25.17 -4.20
CA LEU A 373 -0.19 24.83 -4.71
C LEU A 373 -0.48 23.32 -4.60
N SER A 374 0.50 22.46 -4.87
CA SER A 374 0.36 20.99 -4.72
C SER A 374 0.17 20.56 -3.26
N ILE A 375 0.89 21.20 -2.33
CA ILE A 375 0.74 21.00 -0.89
C ILE A 375 -0.66 21.42 -0.43
N LEU A 376 -1.14 22.59 -0.87
CA LEU A 376 -2.50 23.05 -0.57
C LEU A 376 -3.57 22.14 -1.17
N LYS A 377 -3.45 21.73 -2.45
CA LYS A 377 -4.34 20.74 -3.09
C LYS A 377 -4.40 19.45 -2.27
N THR A 378 -3.27 19.02 -1.71
CA THR A 378 -3.20 17.84 -0.83
C THR A 378 -3.96 18.05 0.48
N PHE A 379 -3.79 19.19 1.16
CA PHE A 379 -4.50 19.46 2.42
C PHE A 379 -6.00 19.72 2.21
N SER A 380 -6.41 20.42 1.16
CA SER A 380 -7.80 20.54 0.74
C SER A 380 -8.44 19.16 0.49
N ASN A 381 -7.72 18.25 -0.18
CA ASN A 381 -8.20 16.88 -0.43
C ASN A 381 -8.24 15.99 0.82
N MET A 382 -7.48 16.33 1.88
CA MET A 382 -7.61 15.69 3.19
C MET A 382 -8.91 16.15 3.87
N MET A 383 -9.20 17.46 3.87
CA MET A 383 -10.34 18.09 4.56
C MET A 383 -11.64 18.00 3.74
N LYS A 384 -12.10 16.79 3.41
CA LYS A 384 -13.20 16.56 2.45
C LYS A 384 -14.55 17.18 2.83
N ASN A 385 -14.84 17.30 4.12
CA ASN A 385 -16.12 17.79 4.64
C ASN A 385 -16.03 19.26 5.11
N THR A 386 -15.23 20.06 4.41
CA THR A 386 -14.86 21.42 4.84
C THR A 386 -15.05 22.41 3.69
N LYS A 387 -15.75 23.51 3.95
CA LYS A 387 -15.89 24.59 2.96
C LYS A 387 -14.63 25.45 2.97
N ILE A 388 -13.93 25.51 1.84
CA ILE A 388 -12.82 26.46 1.66
C ILE A 388 -13.41 27.84 1.36
N VAL A 389 -12.87 28.86 2.01
CA VAL A 389 -13.37 30.23 2.01
C VAL A 389 -12.26 31.15 1.47
N PRO A 390 -12.51 31.92 0.38
CA PRO A 390 -11.45 32.62 -0.33
C PRO A 390 -10.99 33.93 0.32
N SER A 391 -11.78 34.52 1.22
CA SER A 391 -11.43 35.77 1.90
C SER A 391 -12.08 35.90 3.29
N GLN A 392 -11.54 36.83 4.10
CA GLN A 392 -12.00 37.07 5.47
C GLN A 392 -13.46 37.52 5.56
N ASN A 393 -13.99 38.24 4.55
CA ASN A 393 -15.38 38.69 4.54
C ASN A 393 -16.34 37.50 4.42
N HIS A 394 -16.07 36.57 3.48
CA HIS A 394 -16.85 35.34 3.35
C HIS A 394 -16.73 34.44 4.59
N LEU A 395 -15.61 34.53 5.34
CA LEU A 395 -15.44 33.81 6.60
C LEU A 395 -16.41 34.33 7.66
N GLN A 396 -16.57 35.65 7.77
CA GLN A 396 -17.55 36.27 8.69
C GLN A 396 -18.98 35.88 8.32
N GLU A 397 -19.36 35.90 7.04
CA GLU A 397 -20.69 35.46 6.58
C GLU A 397 -21.00 34.00 6.97
N GLU A 398 -20.01 33.11 6.84
CA GLU A 398 -20.15 31.70 7.23
C GLU A 398 -20.19 31.49 8.75
N ILE A 399 -19.43 32.28 9.52
CA ILE A 399 -19.45 32.24 11.00
C ILE A 399 -20.81 32.73 11.53
N LEU A 400 -21.33 33.86 11.04
CA LEU A 400 -22.61 34.45 11.48
C LEU A 400 -23.82 33.51 11.27
N SER A 401 -23.70 32.54 10.36
CA SER A 401 -24.75 31.58 10.04
C SER A 401 -24.64 30.26 10.82
N ALA A 402 -23.79 30.17 11.85
CA ALA A 402 -23.72 29.04 12.78
C ALA A 402 -23.39 29.49 14.22
N HIS A 403 -23.89 28.76 15.22
CA HIS A 403 -23.58 29.02 16.63
C HIS A 403 -22.10 28.78 16.96
N ARG A 404 -21.44 27.85 16.23
CA ARG A 404 -20.00 27.58 16.32
C ARG A 404 -19.39 27.32 14.94
N ALA A 405 -18.17 27.80 14.74
CA ALA A 405 -17.36 27.46 13.57
C ALA A 405 -15.95 27.08 14.00
N VAL A 406 -15.41 26.02 13.37
CA VAL A 406 -14.03 25.57 13.53
C VAL A 406 -13.34 25.74 12.19
N CYS A 407 -12.27 26.54 12.17
CA CYS A 407 -11.67 27.07 10.95
C CYS A 407 -10.20 26.65 10.85
N PHE A 408 -9.83 25.87 9.84
CA PHE A 408 -8.43 25.59 9.53
C PHE A 408 -7.81 26.78 8.79
N VAL A 409 -6.91 27.50 9.46
CA VAL A 409 -6.28 28.72 8.94
C VAL A 409 -4.87 28.40 8.44
N PHE A 410 -4.62 28.68 7.16
CA PHE A 410 -3.27 28.65 6.58
C PHE A 410 -2.61 30.02 6.80
N THR A 411 -1.82 30.16 7.86
CA THR A 411 -1.37 31.46 8.42
C THR A 411 -0.16 32.08 7.73
N SER A 412 0.51 31.37 6.82
CA SER A 412 1.69 31.87 6.09
C SER A 412 1.46 32.17 4.60
N LEU A 413 0.24 31.98 4.08
CA LEU A 413 -0.04 32.22 2.66
C LEU A 413 0.01 33.71 2.30
N GLY A 414 -0.49 34.56 3.21
CA GLY A 414 -0.48 36.02 3.08
C GLY A 414 0.73 36.71 3.70
N SER A 415 1.78 35.98 4.09
CA SER A 415 3.06 36.59 4.49
C SER A 415 3.81 37.15 3.28
N ASP A 416 4.54 38.25 3.45
CA ASP A 416 5.39 38.82 2.40
C ASP A 416 6.44 37.81 1.89
N GLU A 417 6.80 37.91 0.61
CA GLU A 417 7.70 36.97 -0.05
C GLU A 417 9.05 37.66 -0.34
N PRO A 418 10.13 37.38 0.40
CA PRO A 418 11.36 38.17 0.36
C PRO A 418 11.99 38.27 -1.04
N TYR A 419 11.94 37.20 -1.83
CA TYR A 419 12.43 37.20 -3.21
C TYR A 419 11.65 38.17 -4.12
N LEU A 420 10.34 38.36 -3.92
CA LEU A 420 9.57 39.35 -4.70
C LEU A 420 10.00 40.78 -4.35
N SER A 421 10.26 41.08 -3.08
CA SER A 421 10.84 42.36 -2.68
C SER A 421 12.22 42.59 -3.33
N THR A 422 13.06 41.56 -3.41
CA THR A 422 14.37 41.64 -4.09
C THR A 422 14.24 41.91 -5.60
N LEU A 423 13.21 41.35 -6.26
CA LEU A 423 12.92 41.66 -7.67
C LEU A 423 12.41 43.11 -7.85
N SER A 424 11.49 43.58 -7.00
CA SER A 424 10.97 44.96 -7.02
C SER A 424 12.09 45.98 -6.81
N ASN A 425 12.89 45.82 -5.74
CA ASN A 425 14.00 46.72 -5.43
C ASN A 425 15.04 46.76 -6.57
N TYR A 426 15.26 45.65 -7.27
CA TYR A 426 16.19 45.61 -8.41
C TYR A 426 15.68 46.45 -9.60
N LEU A 427 14.37 46.39 -9.88
CA LEU A 427 13.72 47.22 -10.90
C LEU A 427 13.72 48.71 -10.51
N GLU A 428 13.42 49.02 -9.25
CA GLU A 428 13.31 50.39 -8.74
C GLU A 428 14.66 51.11 -8.58
N GLU A 429 15.67 50.48 -7.98
CA GLU A 429 16.88 51.18 -7.53
C GLU A 429 18.11 51.04 -8.46
N ARG A 430 18.10 50.10 -9.42
CA ARG A 430 19.23 49.73 -10.30
C ARG A 430 20.61 49.77 -9.58
N PRO A 431 20.93 48.74 -8.76
CA PRO A 431 21.99 48.81 -7.76
C PRO A 431 23.38 49.12 -8.33
N LYS A 432 24.11 50.01 -7.62
CA LYS A 432 25.49 50.37 -7.95
C LYS A 432 26.40 49.14 -7.87
N PRO A 433 27.58 49.15 -8.52
CA PRO A 433 28.49 47.99 -8.50
C PRO A 433 28.85 47.49 -7.09
N ASP A 434 28.91 48.42 -6.13
CA ASP A 434 29.37 48.18 -4.76
C ASP A 434 28.23 47.91 -3.75
N ASP A 435 26.97 47.80 -4.19
CA ASP A 435 25.83 47.63 -3.28
C ASP A 435 25.79 46.24 -2.61
N PRO A 436 25.71 46.15 -1.26
CA PRO A 436 25.79 44.86 -0.53
C PRO A 436 24.73 43.83 -0.94
N TRP A 437 23.59 44.29 -1.45
CA TRP A 437 22.46 43.46 -1.89
C TRP A 437 22.81 42.52 -3.05
N ARG A 438 23.79 42.86 -3.91
CA ARG A 438 24.33 41.94 -4.94
C ARG A 438 24.90 40.64 -4.37
N SER A 439 25.27 40.60 -3.08
CA SER A 439 25.85 39.42 -2.44
C SER A 439 24.83 38.51 -1.72
N ARG A 440 23.57 38.93 -1.60
CA ARG A 440 22.52 38.12 -0.96
C ARG A 440 22.05 37.03 -1.91
N THR A 441 22.71 35.87 -1.87
CA THR A 441 22.17 34.63 -2.41
C THR A 441 20.93 34.21 -1.61
N HIS A 442 19.77 34.72 -2.01
CA HIS A 442 18.48 34.29 -1.47
C HIS A 442 18.27 32.82 -1.81
N ASP A 443 18.29 31.96 -0.78
CA ASP A 443 17.98 30.55 -0.99
C ASP A 443 16.47 30.37 -0.96
N VAL A 444 15.85 30.66 -2.11
CA VAL A 444 14.40 30.71 -2.32
C VAL A 444 13.67 29.47 -1.76
N GLU A 445 14.32 28.30 -1.76
CA GLU A 445 13.77 27.08 -1.15
C GLU A 445 13.70 27.12 0.37
N LYS A 446 14.70 27.70 1.06
CA LYS A 446 14.75 27.81 2.53
C LYS A 446 13.81 28.88 3.07
N GLU A 447 13.44 29.86 2.24
CA GLU A 447 12.48 30.90 2.59
C GLU A 447 11.03 30.39 2.59
N GLN A 448 10.75 29.25 1.95
CA GLN A 448 9.41 28.67 1.92
C GLN A 448 9.01 28.10 3.27
N TRP A 449 7.79 28.40 3.71
CA TRP A 449 7.27 27.99 5.02
C TRP A 449 7.25 26.45 5.22
N TYR A 450 7.09 25.68 4.14
CA TYR A 450 7.09 24.21 4.15
C TYR A 450 8.49 23.58 4.06
N ALA A 451 9.57 24.37 4.01
CA ALA A 451 10.94 23.85 3.87
C ALA A 451 11.42 23.07 5.11
N SER A 452 10.86 23.37 6.29
CA SER A 452 11.09 22.57 7.49
C SER A 452 10.17 21.35 7.54
N GLY A 453 10.77 20.16 7.64
CA GLY A 453 10.01 18.92 7.83
C GLY A 453 9.15 18.91 9.09
N GLU A 454 9.65 19.50 10.19
CA GLU A 454 8.91 19.63 11.45
C GLU A 454 7.62 20.43 11.28
N VAL A 455 7.68 21.50 10.50
CA VAL A 455 6.56 22.39 10.18
C VAL A 455 5.55 21.69 9.27
N ALA A 456 6.02 21.00 8.22
CA ALA A 456 5.17 20.22 7.33
C ALA A 456 4.45 19.07 8.07
N ASP A 457 5.13 18.40 9.02
CA ASP A 457 4.55 17.37 9.87
C ASP A 457 3.57 17.94 10.90
N ALA A 458 3.87 19.09 11.51
CA ALA A 458 2.95 19.78 12.42
C ALA A 458 1.67 20.23 11.70
N MET A 459 1.79 20.78 10.50
CA MET A 459 0.64 21.13 9.66
C MET A 459 -0.15 19.88 9.24
N ARG A 460 0.51 18.79 8.83
CA ARG A 460 -0.15 17.54 8.47
C ARG A 460 -0.89 16.91 9.65
N ARG A 461 -0.32 17.00 10.86
CA ARG A 461 -0.96 16.63 12.12
C ARG A 461 -2.23 17.46 12.33
N ARG A 462 -2.13 18.80 12.33
CA ARG A 462 -3.28 19.71 12.51
C ARG A 462 -4.38 19.48 11.47
N ALA A 463 -4.03 19.38 10.18
CA ALA A 463 -5.00 19.13 9.11
C ALA A 463 -5.71 17.77 9.28
N LYS A 464 -5.00 16.75 9.79
CA LYS A 464 -5.61 15.47 10.16
C LYS A 464 -6.52 15.59 11.38
N LEU A 465 -6.07 16.19 12.48
CA LEU A 465 -6.90 16.40 13.68
C LEU A 465 -8.18 17.17 13.35
N PHE A 466 -8.06 18.22 12.56
CA PHE A 466 -9.18 18.99 12.04
C PHE A 466 -10.14 18.15 11.18
N SER A 467 -9.62 17.37 10.22
CA SER A 467 -10.46 16.52 9.35
C SER A 467 -11.14 15.40 10.12
N ASP A 468 -10.42 14.70 11.00
CA ASP A 468 -10.96 13.61 11.83
C ASP A 468 -12.04 14.15 12.79
N PHE A 469 -11.88 15.38 13.32
CA PHE A 469 -12.88 16.06 14.14
C PHE A 469 -14.08 16.59 13.32
N ALA A 470 -13.85 17.07 12.09
CA ALA A 470 -14.93 17.49 11.19
C ALA A 470 -15.82 16.31 10.78
N GLU A 471 -15.21 15.16 10.44
CA GLU A 471 -15.94 13.92 10.15
C GLU A 471 -16.72 13.42 11.37
N ALA A 472 -16.13 13.47 12.57
CA ALA A 472 -16.79 13.06 13.81
C ALA A 472 -18.02 13.91 14.20
N ASN A 473 -18.15 15.14 13.68
CA ASN A 473 -19.24 16.08 13.97
C ASN A 473 -20.12 16.40 12.75
N MET A 474 -19.99 15.69 11.63
CA MET A 474 -20.66 16.02 10.35
C MET A 474 -22.21 16.05 10.46
N GLU A 475 -22.81 15.30 11.38
CA GLU A 475 -24.26 15.31 11.63
C GLU A 475 -24.73 16.48 12.52
N ASN A 476 -23.81 17.18 13.19
CA ASN A 476 -24.12 18.26 14.12
C ASN A 476 -24.28 19.60 13.40
N LYS A 477 -25.52 19.94 13.04
CA LYS A 477 -25.89 21.18 12.34
C LYS A 477 -25.52 22.49 13.06
N ASN A 478 -25.12 22.44 14.34
CA ASN A 478 -24.72 23.63 15.10
C ASN A 478 -23.23 23.98 14.94
N ILE A 479 -22.45 23.16 14.24
CA ILE A 479 -21.01 23.36 14.01
C ILE A 479 -20.74 23.42 12.51
N LYS A 480 -19.99 24.45 12.07
CA LYS A 480 -19.43 24.53 10.71
C LYS A 480 -17.92 24.26 10.70
N PHE A 481 -17.46 23.60 9.64
CA PHE A 481 -16.04 23.35 9.38
C PHE A 481 -15.60 24.10 8.13
N LEU A 482 -14.70 25.06 8.32
CA LEU A 482 -14.23 26.00 7.29
C LEU A 482 -12.70 25.90 7.12
N ALA A 483 -12.17 26.30 5.97
CA ALA A 483 -10.73 26.45 5.76
C ALA A 483 -10.43 27.76 5.01
N VAL A 484 -9.38 28.48 5.39
CA VAL A 484 -9.13 29.86 4.89
C VAL A 484 -7.63 30.20 4.88
N GLY A 485 -7.19 30.96 3.88
CA GLY A 485 -5.86 31.59 3.88
C GLY A 485 -5.91 32.92 4.64
N SER A 486 -5.02 33.13 5.60
CA SER A 486 -4.88 34.40 6.33
C SER A 486 -3.42 34.62 6.74
N THR A 487 -3.10 35.76 7.33
CA THR A 487 -1.77 36.04 7.87
C THR A 487 -1.84 36.09 9.40
N ASP A 488 -1.00 35.31 10.08
CA ASP A 488 -0.81 35.43 11.53
C ASP A 488 0.70 35.31 11.85
N GLU A 489 1.28 36.38 12.36
CA GLU A 489 2.72 36.44 12.70
C GLU A 489 3.07 35.62 13.95
N THR A 490 2.10 35.38 14.83
CA THR A 490 2.31 34.69 16.11
C THR A 490 2.32 33.17 15.92
N GLN A 491 1.58 32.66 14.94
CA GLN A 491 1.46 31.22 14.68
C GLN A 491 1.79 30.90 13.23
N LYS A 492 3.01 30.40 12.99
CA LYS A 492 3.48 30.12 11.63
C LYS A 492 2.77 28.92 10.99
N CYS A 493 2.60 29.02 9.67
CA CYS A 493 2.17 28.00 8.71
C CYS A 493 0.70 27.57 8.77
N SER A 494 0.21 27.07 9.91
CA SER A 494 -1.22 26.73 10.06
C SER A 494 -1.67 26.70 11.50
N SER A 495 -2.95 27.01 11.72
CA SER A 495 -3.62 26.83 13.00
C SER A 495 -5.10 26.46 12.81
N ILE A 496 -5.79 26.18 13.91
CA ILE A 496 -7.23 25.93 13.93
C ILE A 496 -7.84 26.97 14.88
N PHE A 497 -8.71 27.81 14.35
CA PHE A 497 -9.40 28.85 15.10
C PHE A 497 -10.82 28.38 15.44
N LEU A 498 -11.25 28.67 16.67
CA LEU A 498 -12.58 28.38 17.18
C LEU A 498 -13.37 29.68 17.33
N TYR A 499 -14.52 29.75 16.69
CA TYR A 499 -15.47 30.86 16.77
C TYR A 499 -16.77 30.43 17.45
N LYS A 500 -17.33 31.32 18.25
CA LYS A 500 -18.65 31.18 18.88
C LYS A 500 -19.36 32.54 18.82
N ASP A 501 -20.58 32.55 18.28
CA ASP A 501 -21.41 33.76 18.20
C ASP A 501 -20.65 34.99 17.63
N ASP A 502 -19.95 34.82 16.50
CA ASP A 502 -19.07 35.78 15.81
C ASP A 502 -17.70 36.10 16.47
N PHE A 503 -17.48 35.74 17.74
CA PHE A 503 -16.21 36.01 18.42
C PHE A 503 -15.21 34.85 18.32
N SER A 504 -13.94 35.17 18.05
CA SER A 504 -12.82 34.24 18.14
C SER A 504 -12.57 33.86 19.61
N VAL A 505 -12.85 32.63 19.98
CA VAL A 505 -12.71 32.12 21.36
C VAL A 505 -11.30 31.58 21.61
N ASP A 506 -10.73 30.88 20.61
CA ASP A 506 -9.38 30.31 20.67
C ASP A 506 -8.75 30.38 19.27
N LYS A 507 -7.48 30.77 19.20
CA LYS A 507 -6.68 30.83 17.97
C LYS A 507 -5.66 29.69 17.86
N SER A 508 -5.72 28.73 18.77
CA SER A 508 -4.75 27.65 18.98
C SER A 508 -5.44 26.33 19.32
N PHE A 509 -6.73 26.21 18.99
CA PHE A 509 -7.56 25.05 19.36
C PHE A 509 -6.94 23.78 18.77
N GLU A 510 -6.57 22.81 19.60
CA GLU A 510 -6.12 21.50 19.13
C GLU A 510 -7.24 20.49 19.35
N PRO A 511 -7.97 20.07 18.29
CA PRO A 511 -8.99 19.05 18.43
C PRO A 511 -8.35 17.75 18.94
N PRO A 512 -8.99 17.05 19.89
CA PRO A 512 -8.42 15.84 20.46
C PRO A 512 -8.25 14.77 19.38
N SER A 513 -7.06 14.18 19.32
CA SER A 513 -6.85 12.95 18.56
C SER A 513 -7.73 11.82 19.12
N LYS A 514 -7.92 10.73 18.36
CA LYS A 514 -8.57 9.55 18.93
C LYS A 514 -7.84 9.09 20.21
N PRO A 515 -8.55 8.71 21.30
CA PRO A 515 -7.91 8.19 22.51
C PRO A 515 -6.90 7.07 22.19
N GLU A 516 -5.69 7.10 22.75
CA GLU A 516 -4.60 6.23 22.28
C GLU A 516 -4.93 4.74 22.43
N THR A 517 -5.44 4.34 23.59
CA THR A 517 -5.92 2.97 23.86
C THR A 517 -7.14 3.00 24.77
N LEU A 518 -8.05 2.06 24.54
CA LEU A 518 -9.17 1.76 25.44
C LEU A 518 -8.90 0.39 26.05
N THR A 519 -8.15 0.38 27.15
CA THR A 519 -7.74 -0.85 27.83
C THR A 519 -8.79 -1.29 28.83
N VAL A 520 -8.97 -2.60 28.94
CA VAL A 520 -9.78 -3.17 30.01
C VAL A 520 -8.94 -3.21 31.28
N ARG A 521 -9.39 -2.49 32.33
CA ARG A 521 -8.83 -2.63 33.68
C ARG A 521 -9.46 -3.79 34.40
N ASP A 522 -10.77 -3.87 34.34
CA ASP A 522 -11.56 -4.88 35.01
C ASP A 522 -12.76 -5.26 34.15
N ILE A 523 -13.10 -6.55 34.16
CA ILE A 523 -14.34 -7.05 33.57
C ILE A 523 -15.17 -7.57 34.72
N ASN A 524 -16.42 -7.16 34.76
CA ASN A 524 -17.42 -7.78 35.61
C ASN A 524 -18.56 -8.33 34.74
N HIS A 525 -19.56 -8.91 35.38
CA HIS A 525 -20.69 -9.56 34.72
C HIS A 525 -21.65 -8.54 34.09
N ASN A 526 -22.04 -7.51 34.83
CA ASN A 526 -22.94 -6.47 34.36
C ASN A 526 -22.24 -5.13 34.07
N SER A 527 -20.91 -5.11 34.09
CA SER A 527 -20.10 -3.94 33.82
C SER A 527 -18.70 -4.25 33.28
N VAL A 528 -18.12 -3.29 32.57
CA VAL A 528 -16.70 -3.31 32.17
C VAL A 528 -16.08 -1.99 32.60
N MET A 529 -14.98 -2.06 33.34
CA MET A 529 -14.16 -0.90 33.70
C MET A 529 -13.06 -0.73 32.66
N LEU A 530 -13.18 0.34 31.90
CA LEU A 530 -12.26 0.70 30.83
C LEU A 530 -11.34 1.80 31.34
N LYS A 531 -10.02 1.62 31.25
CA LYS A 531 -9.07 2.73 31.34
C LYS A 531 -8.84 3.30 29.95
N ILE A 532 -9.14 4.57 29.84
CA ILE A 532 -8.92 5.39 28.66
C ILE A 532 -7.52 5.97 28.79
N SER A 533 -6.61 5.59 27.89
CA SER A 533 -5.43 6.44 27.67
C SER A 533 -5.90 7.70 26.95
N PRO A 534 -5.53 8.90 27.44
CA PRO A 534 -6.00 10.14 26.86
C PRO A 534 -5.58 10.30 25.39
N ALA A 535 -6.18 11.28 24.71
CA ALA A 535 -5.74 11.68 23.39
C ALA A 535 -4.26 12.13 23.44
N LYS A 536 -3.47 11.75 22.44
CA LYS A 536 -2.06 12.16 22.33
C LYS A 536 -1.89 13.67 22.07
N PHE A 537 -2.86 14.25 21.38
CA PHE A 537 -2.93 15.66 20.97
C PHE A 537 -4.30 16.19 21.36
N GLY A 538 -4.40 17.48 21.70
CA GLY A 538 -5.64 18.13 22.11
C GLY A 538 -6.23 17.65 23.45
N ALA A 539 -5.39 17.15 24.37
CA ALA A 539 -5.84 16.56 25.63
C ALA A 539 -6.39 17.61 26.61
N GLU A 540 -5.80 18.81 26.59
CA GLU A 540 -6.20 20.00 27.35
C GLU A 540 -7.57 20.56 26.94
N ASN A 541 -8.07 20.19 25.76
CA ASN A 541 -9.37 20.59 25.23
C ASN A 541 -10.50 19.61 25.58
N ILE A 542 -10.19 18.50 26.27
CA ILE A 542 -11.14 17.44 26.63
C ILE A 542 -11.87 17.81 27.93
N THR A 543 -13.20 17.86 27.88
CA THR A 543 -14.07 18.09 29.05
C THR A 543 -14.64 16.79 29.62
N SER A 544 -14.74 15.73 28.81
CA SER A 544 -15.23 14.42 29.22
C SER A 544 -14.88 13.35 28.19
N TYR A 545 -15.05 12.09 28.54
CA TYR A 545 -14.98 10.99 27.59
C TYR A 545 -16.37 10.37 27.37
N SER A 546 -16.68 10.08 26.12
CA SER A 546 -17.88 9.37 25.70
C SER A 546 -17.49 7.97 25.27
N VAL A 547 -17.99 6.96 25.99
CA VAL A 547 -17.85 5.56 25.58
C VAL A 547 -19.14 5.12 24.89
N GLU A 548 -19.01 4.83 23.61
CA GLU A 548 -20.02 4.18 22.80
C GLU A 548 -19.84 2.66 22.90
N TYR A 549 -20.93 1.92 23.10
CA TYR A 549 -20.94 0.47 23.17
C TYR A 549 -22.11 -0.13 22.37
N CYS A 550 -21.86 -1.24 21.70
CA CYS A 550 -22.89 -2.02 21.00
C CYS A 550 -22.68 -3.53 21.25
N VAL A 551 -23.74 -4.32 21.11
CA VAL A 551 -23.63 -5.79 21.10
C VAL A 551 -22.92 -6.20 19.81
N SER A 552 -21.91 -7.05 19.92
CA SER A 552 -21.08 -7.48 18.78
C SER A 552 -21.95 -8.15 17.71
N GLY A 553 -22.05 -7.51 16.53
CA GLY A 553 -22.88 -7.98 15.41
C GLY A 553 -24.28 -7.37 15.32
N GLN A 554 -24.63 -6.39 16.16
CA GLN A 554 -25.84 -5.57 16.00
C GLN A 554 -25.49 -4.13 15.58
N ASP A 555 -26.33 -3.53 14.74
CA ASP A 555 -26.26 -2.11 14.39
C ASP A 555 -26.97 -1.26 15.45
N GLY A 556 -26.34 -0.17 15.89
CA GLY A 556 -26.85 0.74 16.91
C GLY A 556 -25.93 0.85 18.13
N TRP A 557 -25.17 1.94 18.20
CA TRP A 557 -24.33 2.27 19.35
C TRP A 557 -25.15 2.97 20.43
N LYS A 558 -24.94 2.58 21.69
CA LYS A 558 -25.44 3.28 22.89
C LYS A 558 -24.29 4.07 23.51
N GLU A 559 -24.57 5.21 24.11
CA GLU A 559 -23.56 6.11 24.67
C GLU A 559 -23.59 6.12 26.20
N LYS A 560 -22.42 6.24 26.83
CA LYS A 560 -22.27 6.61 28.25
C LYS A 560 -21.11 7.58 28.41
N THR A 561 -21.40 8.77 28.91
CA THR A 561 -20.42 9.83 29.18
C THR A 561 -19.87 9.73 30.60
N ALA A 562 -18.59 10.06 30.81
CA ALA A 562 -17.98 10.27 32.13
C ALA A 562 -17.16 11.58 32.15
N ALA A 563 -17.30 12.35 33.22
CA ALA A 563 -16.53 13.56 33.46
C ALA A 563 -15.13 13.22 34.00
N GLU A 564 -14.08 13.67 33.28
CA GLU A 564 -12.63 13.62 33.56
C GLU A 564 -11.98 12.31 34.09
N ALA A 565 -12.74 11.27 34.40
CA ALA A 565 -12.22 10.02 34.90
C ALA A 565 -11.47 9.25 33.79
N GLU A 566 -10.17 9.01 33.99
CA GLU A 566 -9.38 8.08 33.17
C GLU A 566 -9.93 6.65 33.18
N GLU A 567 -10.78 6.32 34.14
CA GLU A 567 -11.42 5.01 34.28
C GLU A 567 -12.94 5.15 34.31
N ILE A 568 -13.61 4.55 33.33
CA ILE A 568 -15.08 4.57 33.20
C ILE A 568 -15.63 3.15 33.33
N THR A 569 -16.60 2.98 34.23
CA THR A 569 -17.36 1.74 34.34
C THR A 569 -18.63 1.85 33.50
N VAL A 570 -18.66 1.16 32.35
CA VAL A 570 -19.92 0.97 31.59
C VAL A 570 -20.70 -0.12 32.30
N SER A 571 -21.95 0.16 32.68
CA SER A 571 -22.75 -0.63 33.61
C SER A 571 -24.16 -0.89 33.07
N GLY A 572 -24.85 -1.92 33.58
CA GLY A 572 -26.13 -2.37 33.02
C GLY A 572 -25.95 -3.18 31.73
N LEU A 573 -24.76 -3.74 31.54
CA LEU A 573 -24.45 -4.68 30.47
C LEU A 573 -25.03 -6.06 30.82
N SER A 574 -25.36 -6.86 29.81
CA SER A 574 -25.81 -8.23 30.01
C SER A 574 -24.60 -9.15 30.26
N PRO A 575 -24.62 -10.05 31.26
CA PRO A 575 -23.52 -10.98 31.49
C PRO A 575 -23.33 -11.97 30.33
N ASN A 576 -22.10 -12.44 30.14
CA ASN A 576 -21.67 -13.29 29.02
C ASN A 576 -22.01 -12.72 27.62
N THR A 577 -22.21 -11.41 27.50
CA THR A 577 -22.52 -10.78 26.22
C THR A 577 -21.27 -10.13 25.67
N GLU A 578 -21.05 -10.34 24.38
CA GLU A 578 -19.94 -9.74 23.64
C GLU A 578 -20.32 -8.31 23.24
N TYR A 579 -19.60 -7.35 23.79
CA TYR A 579 -19.74 -5.93 23.47
C TYR A 579 -18.50 -5.41 22.77
N LYS A 580 -18.71 -4.57 21.76
CA LYS A 580 -17.67 -3.69 21.23
C LYS A 580 -17.78 -2.37 21.94
N PHE A 581 -16.64 -1.83 22.38
CA PHE A 581 -16.56 -0.51 22.96
C PHE A 581 -15.64 0.34 22.11
N ARG A 582 -16.02 1.60 21.90
CA ARG A 582 -15.14 2.64 21.35
C ARG A 582 -15.33 3.90 22.18
N CYS A 583 -14.28 4.69 22.30
CA CYS A 583 -14.24 5.89 23.10
C CYS A 583 -13.94 7.10 22.21
N ARG A 584 -14.65 8.19 22.46
CA ARG A 584 -14.39 9.52 21.91
C ARG A 584 -14.00 10.46 23.03
N ALA A 585 -13.02 11.32 22.77
CA ALA A 585 -12.86 12.52 23.57
C ALA A 585 -14.02 13.48 23.28
N VAL A 586 -14.54 14.16 24.30
CA VAL A 586 -15.57 15.19 24.15
C VAL A 586 -14.95 16.52 24.57
N THR A 587 -15.12 17.54 23.74
CA THR A 587 -14.66 18.91 24.02
C THR A 587 -15.85 19.80 24.36
N SER A 588 -15.58 21.03 24.80
CA SER A 588 -16.62 22.07 24.92
C SER A 588 -17.34 22.36 23.60
N VAL A 589 -16.72 22.05 22.45
CA VAL A 589 -17.17 22.33 21.07
C VAL A 589 -18.01 21.20 20.49
N GLY A 590 -17.49 19.97 20.54
CA GLY A 590 -17.99 18.77 19.87
C GLY A 590 -17.15 17.53 20.18
N VAL A 591 -17.41 16.40 19.51
CA VAL A 591 -16.77 15.10 19.79
C VAL A 591 -15.57 14.82 18.88
N GLY A 592 -14.51 14.22 19.42
CA GLY A 592 -13.38 13.71 18.67
C GLY A 592 -13.70 12.43 17.88
N PRO A 593 -12.77 11.99 17.01
CA PRO A 593 -12.85 10.69 16.37
C PRO A 593 -12.84 9.57 17.40
N ALA A 594 -13.61 8.51 17.13
CA ALA A 594 -13.57 7.30 17.95
C ALA A 594 -12.20 6.61 17.82
N ASN A 595 -11.74 6.00 18.91
CA ASN A 595 -10.62 5.07 18.83
C ASN A 595 -11.02 3.80 18.05
N GLU A 596 -10.05 2.93 17.74
CA GLU A 596 -10.37 1.59 17.22
C GLU A 596 -11.18 0.83 18.27
N ASP A 597 -12.18 0.05 17.83
CA ASP A 597 -12.99 -0.73 18.76
C ASP A 597 -12.09 -1.68 19.56
N SER A 598 -12.38 -1.84 20.85
CA SER A 598 -11.56 -2.57 21.83
C SER A 598 -11.47 -4.09 21.60
N GLY A 599 -11.76 -4.54 20.37
CA GLY A 599 -12.17 -5.88 20.05
C GLY A 599 -13.57 -6.19 20.59
N SER A 600 -13.90 -7.47 20.56
CA SER A 600 -15.08 -7.97 21.28
C SER A 600 -14.68 -8.24 22.73
N ILE A 601 -15.11 -7.38 23.66
CA ILE A 601 -14.95 -7.62 25.09
C ILE A 601 -16.20 -8.35 25.56
N LYS A 602 -16.01 -9.57 26.06
CA LYS A 602 -17.07 -10.33 26.69
C LYS A 602 -17.16 -9.97 28.17
N THR A 603 -18.32 -9.52 28.63
CA THR A 603 -18.60 -9.40 30.07
C THR A 603 -18.42 -10.76 30.76
N LEU A 604 -18.11 -10.74 32.06
CA LEU A 604 -17.91 -11.98 32.78
C LEU A 604 -19.20 -12.84 32.79
N PRO A 605 -19.05 -14.18 32.91
CA PRO A 605 -20.19 -15.09 32.85
C PRO A 605 -21.29 -14.77 33.85
N CYS A 606 -20.91 -14.38 35.06
CA CYS A 606 -21.80 -14.25 36.20
C CYS A 606 -21.17 -13.37 37.26
N SER A 607 -21.98 -12.90 38.22
CA SER A 607 -21.47 -12.18 39.39
C SER A 607 -20.42 -13.01 40.15
N PRO A 608 -19.62 -12.39 41.04
CA PRO A 608 -18.75 -13.15 41.93
C PRO A 608 -19.55 -14.12 42.83
N PRO A 609 -18.93 -15.20 43.34
CA PRO A 609 -19.51 -16.00 44.41
C PRO A 609 -19.71 -15.19 45.69
N GLY A 610 -20.52 -15.72 46.60
CA GLY A 610 -20.57 -15.24 47.98
C GLY A 610 -19.23 -15.36 48.69
N LYS A 611 -19.07 -14.63 49.81
CA LYS A 611 -17.85 -14.71 50.63
C LYS A 611 -17.67 -16.12 51.22
N PRO A 612 -16.45 -16.69 51.27
CA PRO A 612 -16.23 -18.04 51.79
C PRO A 612 -16.44 -18.14 53.31
N GLN A 613 -17.01 -19.25 53.77
CA GLN A 613 -17.38 -19.58 55.14
C GLN A 613 -17.04 -21.05 55.39
N GLY A 614 -16.40 -21.40 56.51
CA GLY A 614 -15.86 -22.75 56.66
C GLY A 614 -15.32 -23.10 58.04
N GLU A 615 -15.14 -24.39 58.25
CA GLU A 615 -14.71 -24.99 59.51
C GLU A 615 -13.35 -25.72 59.33
N PRO A 616 -12.34 -25.44 60.17
CA PRO A 616 -11.02 -26.05 60.08
C PRO A 616 -10.87 -27.38 60.85
N ASN A 617 -10.22 -28.35 60.18
CA ASN A 617 -9.91 -29.72 60.61
C ASN A 617 -8.37 -29.89 60.80
N SER A 618 -7.86 -31.08 61.19
CA SER A 618 -6.46 -31.36 61.65
C SER A 618 -5.34 -30.85 60.76
N SER A 619 -5.58 -30.97 59.47
CA SER A 619 -4.64 -30.70 58.39
C SER A 619 -5.40 -30.09 57.21
N GLU A 620 -6.62 -29.56 57.48
CA GLU A 620 -7.58 -29.18 56.45
C GLU A 620 -8.51 -28.02 56.84
N ILE A 621 -9.19 -27.38 55.89
CA ILE A 621 -10.26 -26.38 56.08
C ILE A 621 -11.43 -26.69 55.15
N SER A 622 -12.59 -27.03 55.71
CA SER A 622 -13.85 -27.22 54.98
C SER A 622 -14.53 -25.88 54.69
N VAL A 623 -14.25 -25.26 53.54
CA VAL A 623 -14.81 -23.97 53.10
C VAL A 623 -15.98 -24.13 52.14
N SER A 624 -16.94 -23.20 52.21
CA SER A 624 -18.19 -23.10 51.44
C SER A 624 -18.59 -21.65 51.14
N TRP A 625 -19.52 -21.38 50.23
CA TRP A 625 -19.92 -20.02 49.80
C TRP A 625 -21.29 -20.02 49.11
N ASP A 626 -21.77 -18.86 48.65
CA ASP A 626 -23.01 -18.76 47.85
C ASP A 626 -22.76 -18.73 46.34
N LYS A 627 -23.76 -19.17 45.57
CA LYS A 627 -23.75 -19.06 44.10
C LYS A 627 -23.90 -17.60 43.65
N PRO A 628 -23.27 -17.20 42.54
CA PRO A 628 -23.59 -15.96 41.81
C PRO A 628 -25.09 -15.75 41.60
N VAL A 629 -25.55 -14.52 41.81
CA VAL A 629 -26.95 -14.11 41.67
C VAL A 629 -27.32 -13.83 40.22
N GLU A 630 -26.44 -13.15 39.47
CA GLU A 630 -26.64 -12.84 38.06
C GLU A 630 -25.84 -13.81 37.19
N LEU A 631 -26.53 -14.48 36.26
CA LEU A 631 -25.96 -15.42 35.29
C LEU A 631 -26.25 -14.94 33.88
N GLY A 632 -25.24 -14.97 33.01
CA GLY A 632 -25.37 -14.61 31.62
C GLY A 632 -26.20 -15.60 30.82
N GLN A 633 -26.69 -15.15 29.67
CA GLN A 633 -27.46 -16.01 28.78
C GLN A 633 -26.58 -17.20 28.34
N ASP A 634 -27.12 -18.41 28.51
CA ASP A 634 -26.45 -19.70 28.31
C ASP A 634 -25.15 -19.91 29.13
N VAL A 635 -25.04 -19.26 30.30
CA VAL A 635 -23.99 -19.52 31.29
C VAL A 635 -24.46 -20.50 32.35
N GLN A 636 -23.58 -21.42 32.71
CA GLN A 636 -23.70 -22.23 33.93
C GLN A 636 -22.36 -22.16 34.67
N ILE A 637 -22.39 -22.09 36.00
CA ILE A 637 -21.19 -22.17 36.84
C ILE A 637 -20.73 -23.62 36.86
N LEU A 638 -19.45 -23.84 36.54
CA LEU A 638 -18.91 -25.19 36.36
C LEU A 638 -17.94 -25.53 37.49
N LYS A 639 -16.93 -24.67 37.77
CA LYS A 639 -16.15 -24.68 39.03
C LYS A 639 -16.46 -23.48 39.88
N TYR A 640 -16.03 -23.61 41.12
CA TYR A 640 -15.39 -22.53 41.85
C TYR A 640 -13.89 -22.82 41.96
N ILE A 641 -13.08 -21.80 42.21
CA ILE A 641 -11.61 -21.89 42.32
C ILE A 641 -11.27 -21.25 43.64
N VAL A 642 -10.86 -22.08 44.59
CA VAL A 642 -10.60 -21.71 45.97
C VAL A 642 -9.10 -21.50 46.11
N GLU A 643 -8.68 -20.25 46.05
CA GLU A 643 -7.28 -19.87 46.18
C GLU A 643 -6.98 -19.65 47.65
N TYR A 644 -5.87 -20.21 48.14
CA TYR A 644 -5.48 -20.11 49.53
C TYR A 644 -3.97 -19.98 49.72
N ALA A 645 -3.56 -19.12 50.66
CA ALA A 645 -2.15 -18.89 50.97
C ALA A 645 -1.92 -18.98 52.48
N LYS A 646 -0.76 -19.53 52.89
CA LYS A 646 -0.30 -19.38 54.27
C LYS A 646 -0.02 -17.90 54.51
N THR A 647 -0.53 -17.36 55.61
CA THR A 647 -0.26 -15.98 56.01
C THR A 647 0.36 -15.96 57.40
N ASP A 648 1.43 -15.19 57.54
CA ASP A 648 1.97 -14.79 58.84
C ASP A 648 1.50 -13.35 59.10
N SER A 649 1.31 -12.96 60.36
CA SER A 649 0.75 -11.66 60.74
C SER A 649 1.72 -10.49 60.46
N GLY A 650 1.80 -10.07 59.20
CA GLY A 650 2.65 -8.97 58.74
C GLY A 650 2.86 -8.82 57.21
N LEU A 651 2.43 -9.78 56.38
CA LEU A 651 2.56 -9.74 54.92
C LEU A 651 1.26 -9.25 54.23
N GLY A 652 1.37 -8.60 53.06
CA GLY A 652 0.24 -8.17 52.24
C GLY A 652 -0.19 -9.21 51.20
N GLU A 653 -1.47 -9.23 50.80
CA GLU A 653 -2.06 -10.26 49.90
C GLU A 653 -1.35 -10.42 48.53
N GLU A 654 -0.65 -9.39 48.04
CA GLU A 654 0.04 -9.39 46.74
C GLU A 654 1.36 -10.17 46.75
N ASP A 655 2.01 -10.29 47.91
CA ASP A 655 3.26 -11.06 48.10
C ASP A 655 3.00 -12.50 48.57
N LEU A 656 1.74 -12.87 48.81
CA LEU A 656 1.36 -14.21 49.26
C LEU A 656 1.48 -15.25 48.14
N GLN A 657 2.08 -16.40 48.44
CA GLN A 657 2.12 -17.54 47.53
C GLN A 657 0.79 -18.32 47.58
N TRP A 658 -0.13 -17.91 46.71
CA TRP A 658 -1.45 -18.52 46.55
C TRP A 658 -1.36 -19.93 45.93
N ASN A 659 -1.64 -20.93 46.75
CA ASN A 659 -2.03 -22.26 46.29
C ASN A 659 -3.48 -22.20 45.76
N GLN A 660 -3.83 -23.09 44.85
CA GLN A 660 -5.19 -23.12 44.28
C GLN A 660 -5.79 -24.51 44.50
N LYS A 661 -7.08 -24.53 44.82
CA LYS A 661 -7.88 -25.75 44.94
C LYS A 661 -9.19 -25.55 44.21
N MET A 662 -9.35 -26.24 43.09
CA MET A 662 -10.59 -26.17 42.31
C MET A 662 -11.72 -26.84 43.07
N SER A 663 -12.89 -26.24 43.16
CA SER A 663 -14.10 -26.85 43.70
C SER A 663 -15.17 -27.07 42.63
N GLU A 664 -15.98 -28.13 42.69
CA GLU A 664 -17.19 -28.24 41.84
C GLU A 664 -18.48 -27.88 42.59
N THR A 665 -18.43 -27.88 43.91
CA THR A 665 -19.55 -27.51 44.79
C THR A 665 -19.40 -26.06 45.18
N GLU A 666 -20.41 -25.50 45.83
CA GLU A 666 -20.21 -24.31 46.66
C GLU A 666 -19.47 -24.63 47.98
N LYS A 667 -18.61 -25.66 47.98
CA LYS A 667 -17.77 -26.11 49.11
C LYS A 667 -16.65 -27.06 48.66
N THR A 668 -15.46 -26.92 49.28
CA THR A 668 -14.28 -27.80 49.17
C THR A 668 -13.54 -27.89 50.51
N ILE A 669 -12.68 -28.89 50.68
CA ILE A 669 -11.83 -29.03 51.86
C ILE A 669 -10.38 -28.79 51.44
N ILE A 670 -9.80 -27.66 51.85
CA ILE A 670 -8.39 -27.31 51.60
C ILE A 670 -7.53 -28.18 52.52
N SER A 671 -6.63 -29.01 52.01
CA SER A 671 -5.94 -30.04 52.80
C SER A 671 -4.42 -30.03 52.63
N GLY A 672 -3.70 -30.79 53.47
CA GLY A 672 -2.23 -30.75 53.53
C GLY A 672 -1.67 -29.54 54.29
N LEU A 673 -2.51 -28.93 55.12
CA LEU A 673 -2.21 -27.72 55.87
C LEU A 673 -1.46 -28.05 57.16
N GLN A 674 -0.58 -27.14 57.57
CA GLN A 674 0.13 -27.27 58.84
C GLN A 674 -0.84 -27.06 60.00
N LEU A 675 -0.74 -27.91 61.04
CA LEU A 675 -1.46 -27.69 62.31
C LEU A 675 -1.18 -26.27 62.82
N GLU A 676 -2.18 -25.66 63.46
CA GLU A 676 -2.07 -24.34 64.12
C GLU A 676 -1.66 -23.18 63.18
N THR A 677 -1.83 -23.33 61.86
CA THR A 677 -1.44 -22.32 60.86
C THR A 677 -2.65 -21.59 60.26
N GLU A 678 -2.52 -20.28 60.05
CA GLU A 678 -3.54 -19.44 59.40
C GLU A 678 -3.43 -19.44 57.87
N TYR A 679 -4.57 -19.52 57.20
CA TYR A 679 -4.67 -19.45 55.75
C TYR A 679 -5.76 -18.46 55.30
N VAL A 680 -5.40 -17.54 54.41
CA VAL A 680 -6.37 -16.70 53.68
C VAL A 680 -6.93 -17.52 52.52
N VAL A 681 -8.23 -17.38 52.24
CA VAL A 681 -8.98 -18.13 51.23
C VAL A 681 -9.94 -17.22 50.47
N ARG A 682 -9.93 -17.27 49.14
CA ARG A 682 -10.89 -16.55 48.26
C ARG A 682 -11.38 -17.43 47.12
N VAL A 683 -12.54 -17.12 46.54
CA VAL A 683 -13.22 -18.03 45.62
C VAL A 683 -13.74 -17.32 44.37
N ARG A 684 -13.43 -17.82 43.17
CA ARG A 684 -14.02 -17.36 41.90
C ARG A 684 -14.74 -18.47 41.17
N CYS A 685 -15.85 -18.19 40.48
CA CYS A 685 -16.44 -19.16 39.57
C CYS A 685 -15.55 -19.38 38.35
N ASP A 686 -15.73 -20.54 37.74
CA ASP A 686 -15.30 -20.87 36.40
C ASP A 686 -16.51 -21.42 35.67
N CYS A 687 -17.08 -20.63 34.80
CA CYS A 687 -18.24 -20.95 33.97
C CYS A 687 -17.81 -21.44 32.58
N GLY A 688 -16.59 -21.97 32.50
CA GLY A 688 -16.03 -22.66 31.36
C GLY A 688 -16.05 -21.89 30.04
N GLU A 689 -16.90 -22.31 29.10
CA GLU A 689 -17.00 -21.68 27.77
C GLU A 689 -17.19 -20.16 27.86
N ALA A 690 -17.88 -19.69 28.91
CA ALA A 690 -18.09 -18.28 29.20
C ALA A 690 -16.90 -17.60 29.94
N GLY A 691 -15.97 -18.36 30.53
CA GLY A 691 -14.83 -17.87 31.31
C GLY A 691 -15.00 -17.98 32.82
N ARG A 692 -14.14 -17.31 33.59
CA ARG A 692 -14.20 -17.24 35.06
C ARG A 692 -14.96 -16.00 35.51
N SER A 693 -15.67 -16.06 36.64
CA SER A 693 -16.10 -14.85 37.33
C SER A 693 -14.89 -14.18 37.99
N LYS A 694 -15.12 -12.98 38.53
CA LYS A 694 -14.20 -12.37 39.47
C LYS A 694 -14.23 -13.10 40.82
N GLU A 695 -13.18 -12.91 41.59
CA GLU A 695 -12.99 -13.42 42.95
C GLU A 695 -14.04 -12.85 43.92
N SER A 696 -14.47 -13.68 44.86
CA SER A 696 -15.18 -13.30 46.07
C SER A 696 -14.26 -12.48 46.98
N ILE A 697 -14.84 -11.82 47.96
CA ILE A 697 -14.11 -11.27 49.12
C ILE A 697 -13.40 -12.43 49.85
N SER A 698 -12.15 -12.23 50.27
CA SER A 698 -11.34 -13.21 51.02
C SER A 698 -11.88 -13.47 52.45
N SER A 699 -11.54 -14.64 53.01
CA SER A 699 -11.81 -15.10 54.39
C SER A 699 -10.59 -15.81 54.97
N ILE A 700 -10.43 -15.87 56.30
CA ILE A 700 -9.23 -16.44 56.98
C ILE A 700 -9.64 -17.58 57.92
N PHE A 701 -8.86 -18.67 57.99
CA PHE A 701 -9.17 -19.92 58.69
C PHE A 701 -7.93 -20.61 59.34
N VAL A 702 -8.10 -21.44 60.40
CA VAL A 702 -7.01 -21.96 61.26
C VAL A 702 -7.19 -23.42 61.76
N VAL A 703 -6.25 -24.33 61.48
CA VAL A 703 -6.34 -25.83 61.34
C VAL A 703 -6.19 -26.69 62.65
N ARG A 704 -7.14 -27.62 63.01
CA ARG A 704 -7.21 -28.53 64.23
C ARG A 704 -8.11 -29.82 64.11
N LEU A 705 -7.80 -30.98 64.74
CA LEU A 705 -8.30 -32.38 64.46
C LEU A 705 -9.79 -32.73 64.09
N ASN A 706 -9.95 -33.47 62.97
CA ASN A 706 -11.11 -34.29 62.43
C ASN A 706 -12.37 -33.54 61.88
N GLU A 707 -13.33 -34.06 61.06
CA GLU A 707 -13.67 -35.34 60.34
C GLU A 707 -14.62 -35.04 59.10
N PRO A 708 -14.88 -35.92 58.06
CA PRO A 708 -16.23 -36.55 57.85
C PRO A 708 -16.37 -37.88 56.99
N ASP A 709 -17.03 -37.90 55.80
CA ASP A 709 -17.86 -39.03 55.23
C ASP A 709 -17.77 -39.27 53.66
N LYS A 710 -18.37 -40.38 53.11
CA LYS A 710 -18.18 -40.96 51.74
C LYS A 710 -19.38 -40.94 50.75
N GLU A 711 -20.65 -40.91 51.17
CA GLU A 711 -21.80 -40.94 50.22
C GLU A 711 -22.02 -39.60 49.49
N GLN A 712 -21.35 -38.52 49.92
CA GLN A 712 -21.58 -37.18 49.40
C GLN A 712 -21.06 -36.95 47.96
N VAL A 713 -20.08 -37.72 47.46
CA VAL A 713 -19.38 -37.37 46.20
C VAL A 713 -20.22 -37.66 44.95
N VAL A 714 -20.77 -38.87 44.82
CA VAL A 714 -21.61 -39.23 43.67
C VAL A 714 -22.90 -38.40 43.65
N GLU A 715 -23.55 -38.20 44.81
CA GLU A 715 -24.71 -37.30 44.91
C GLU A 715 -24.35 -35.82 44.69
N ALA A 716 -23.14 -35.36 45.02
CA ALA A 716 -22.69 -34.01 44.66
C ALA A 716 -22.53 -33.87 43.13
N VAL A 717 -21.91 -34.83 42.44
CA VAL A 717 -21.80 -34.83 40.97
C VAL A 717 -23.18 -34.92 40.31
N LYS A 718 -24.08 -35.76 40.84
CA LYS A 718 -25.48 -35.92 40.39
C LYS A 718 -26.33 -34.66 40.62
N LYS A 719 -26.13 -33.93 41.72
CA LYS A 719 -26.78 -32.62 42.00
C LYS A 719 -26.28 -31.50 41.08
N LYS A 720 -24.99 -31.51 40.70
CA LYS A 720 -24.38 -30.50 39.81
C LYS A 720 -24.65 -30.75 38.32
N SER A 721 -24.77 -32.02 37.93
CA SER A 721 -24.89 -32.44 36.54
C SER A 721 -26.29 -32.21 35.96
N ARG A 722 -26.31 -31.67 34.75
CA ARG A 722 -27.53 -31.19 34.09
C ARG A 722 -28.31 -32.36 33.50
N LEU A 723 -29.57 -32.52 33.92
CA LEU A 723 -30.47 -33.48 33.28
C LEU A 723 -30.73 -33.08 31.82
N LEU A 724 -30.37 -33.94 30.87
CA LEU A 724 -30.71 -33.75 29.46
C LEU A 724 -32.22 -34.03 29.26
N LYS A 725 -32.84 -33.37 28.28
CA LYS A 725 -34.29 -33.50 28.05
C LYS A 725 -34.67 -34.98 27.92
N PRO A 726 -35.58 -35.51 28.76
CA PRO A 726 -35.91 -36.93 28.74
C PRO A 726 -36.56 -37.30 27.41
N GLN A 727 -35.92 -38.21 26.69
CA GLN A 727 -36.56 -38.92 25.58
C GLN A 727 -37.43 -40.02 26.18
N SER A 728 -38.68 -40.13 25.70
CA SER A 728 -39.64 -41.08 26.25
C SER A 728 -39.14 -42.52 26.06
N GLY A 729 -39.06 -43.29 27.15
CA GLY A 729 -38.58 -44.68 27.13
C GLY A 729 -37.08 -44.90 27.35
N CYS A 730 -36.30 -43.88 27.73
CA CYS A 730 -34.87 -44.02 28.05
C CYS A 730 -34.56 -43.58 29.49
N LEU A 731 -33.46 -44.09 30.07
CA LEU A 731 -32.96 -43.63 31.36
C LEU A 731 -32.62 -42.13 31.34
N PRO A 732 -32.83 -41.39 32.44
CA PRO A 732 -32.43 -39.99 32.56
C PRO A 732 -30.91 -39.80 32.46
N VAL A 733 -30.44 -39.34 31.30
CA VAL A 733 -29.02 -39.03 31.08
C VAL A 733 -28.69 -37.61 31.57
N ARG A 734 -27.60 -37.50 32.34
CA ARG A 734 -27.07 -36.25 32.88
C ARG A 734 -25.76 -35.87 32.19
N GLU A 735 -25.63 -34.63 31.78
CA GLU A 735 -24.38 -34.07 31.28
C GLU A 735 -23.49 -33.69 32.47
N VAL A 736 -22.25 -34.18 32.47
CA VAL A 736 -21.27 -33.95 33.53
C VAL A 736 -20.76 -32.51 33.44
N THR A 737 -20.73 -31.82 34.56
CA THR A 737 -20.43 -30.38 34.64
C THR A 737 -18.95 -30.10 34.45
N LEU A 738 -18.54 -30.12 33.18
CA LEU A 738 -17.17 -29.85 32.72
C LEU A 738 -16.79 -28.39 32.81
N LYS A 739 -15.52 -28.13 33.10
CA LYS A 739 -15.04 -26.82 33.55
C LYS A 739 -13.90 -26.26 32.69
N LYS A 740 -14.21 -25.36 31.75
CA LYS A 740 -13.23 -24.93 30.73
C LYS A 740 -12.11 -24.04 31.31
N GLU A 741 -10.88 -24.49 31.17
CA GLU A 741 -9.68 -23.74 31.56
C GLU A 741 -9.10 -22.93 30.39
N ARG A 742 -8.57 -21.74 30.68
CA ARG A 742 -7.86 -20.91 29.68
C ARG A 742 -6.41 -21.37 29.53
N LEU A 743 -6.09 -22.13 28.48
CA LEU A 743 -4.74 -22.70 28.29
C LEU A 743 -3.69 -21.73 27.69
N GLY A 744 -4.07 -20.51 27.28
CA GLY A 744 -3.18 -19.59 26.54
C GLY A 744 -2.82 -20.05 25.11
N VAL A 745 -3.22 -21.27 24.71
CA VAL A 745 -2.99 -21.86 23.39
C VAL A 745 -4.15 -21.54 22.45
N ALA A 746 -3.88 -20.79 21.38
CA ALA A 746 -4.89 -20.37 20.42
C ALA A 746 -5.58 -21.56 19.73
N ARG A 747 -6.91 -21.62 19.84
CA ARG A 747 -7.83 -22.60 19.21
C ARG A 747 -7.74 -24.05 19.73
N CYS A 748 -7.24 -24.27 20.95
CA CYS A 748 -7.46 -25.51 21.69
C CYS A 748 -8.44 -25.24 22.84
N ARG A 749 -9.32 -26.20 23.15
CA ARG A 749 -10.17 -26.18 24.35
C ARG A 749 -9.52 -27.03 25.42
N ASN A 750 -9.68 -26.65 26.69
CA ASN A 750 -9.33 -27.48 27.82
C ASN A 750 -10.47 -27.41 28.83
N PHE A 751 -10.89 -28.53 29.37
CA PHE A 751 -11.94 -28.66 30.39
C PHE A 751 -11.41 -29.54 31.51
N SER A 752 -11.84 -29.32 32.76
CA SER A 752 -11.64 -30.29 33.84
C SER A 752 -12.95 -30.83 34.40
N CYS A 753 -12.87 -31.97 35.05
CA CYS A 753 -13.88 -32.57 35.91
C CYS A 753 -13.18 -32.97 37.22
N GLY A 754 -13.85 -32.91 38.36
CA GLY A 754 -13.24 -33.05 39.68
C GLY A 754 -12.52 -31.79 40.20
N GLU A 755 -12.39 -31.75 41.53
CA GLU A 755 -11.53 -30.84 42.29
C GLU A 755 -10.04 -31.21 42.06
N GLU A 756 -9.11 -30.27 42.18
CA GLU A 756 -7.69 -30.57 41.88
C GLU A 756 -7.11 -31.61 42.85
N SER A 757 -6.35 -32.56 42.31
CA SER A 757 -5.96 -33.80 42.98
C SER A 757 -4.46 -34.04 42.92
N TYR A 758 -3.87 -34.45 44.05
CA TYR A 758 -2.45 -34.76 44.16
C TYR A 758 -2.07 -36.17 43.68
N LYS A 759 -3.06 -36.97 43.28
CA LYS A 759 -2.82 -38.28 42.65
C LYS A 759 -2.11 -38.09 41.29
N PRO A 760 -1.26 -39.04 40.85
CA PRO A 760 -0.57 -38.96 39.56
C PRO A 760 -1.54 -38.66 38.40
N ASN A 761 -1.09 -37.94 37.37
CA ASN A 761 -1.92 -37.66 36.19
C ASN A 761 -1.41 -38.41 34.96
N ARG A 762 -2.25 -39.26 34.39
CA ARG A 762 -2.00 -39.97 33.12
C ARG A 762 -2.59 -39.20 31.96
N THR A 763 -1.81 -39.01 30.89
CA THR A 763 -2.22 -38.25 29.70
C THR A 763 -2.37 -39.17 28.50
N ILE A 764 -3.59 -39.26 27.96
CA ILE A 764 -3.91 -40.01 26.75
C ILE A 764 -4.36 -39.07 25.63
N MET A 765 -4.08 -39.42 24.37
CA MET A 765 -4.54 -38.66 23.20
C MET A 765 -5.40 -39.53 22.29
N VAL A 766 -6.62 -39.09 22.00
CA VAL A 766 -7.64 -39.87 21.29
C VAL A 766 -7.76 -39.39 19.85
N LEU A 767 -7.43 -40.27 18.91
CA LEU A 767 -7.26 -40.02 17.48
C LEU A 767 -8.14 -40.96 16.65
N GLY A 768 -8.58 -40.53 15.47
CA GLY A 768 -9.33 -41.40 14.55
C GLY A 768 -10.31 -40.64 13.66
N ALA A 769 -10.83 -41.31 12.64
CA ALA A 769 -11.72 -40.70 11.65
C ALA A 769 -13.06 -40.21 12.25
N THR A 770 -13.78 -39.38 11.49
CA THR A 770 -15.18 -39.03 11.80
C THR A 770 -16.04 -40.31 11.81
N GLY A 771 -16.96 -40.42 12.78
CA GLY A 771 -17.81 -41.62 12.95
C GLY A 771 -17.17 -42.80 13.70
N ALA A 772 -15.87 -42.77 14.02
CA ALA A 772 -15.17 -43.90 14.67
C ALA A 772 -15.59 -44.20 16.13
N GLY A 773 -16.57 -43.51 16.71
CA GLY A 773 -17.05 -43.74 18.08
C GLY A 773 -16.23 -43.09 19.20
N LYS A 774 -15.31 -42.17 18.89
CA LYS A 774 -14.42 -41.48 19.86
C LYS A 774 -15.18 -40.89 21.05
N SER A 775 -16.18 -40.05 20.79
CA SER A 775 -16.94 -39.35 21.82
C SER A 775 -17.84 -40.29 22.63
N THR A 776 -18.38 -41.34 22.01
CA THR A 776 -19.10 -42.42 22.70
C THR A 776 -18.19 -43.19 23.67
N LEU A 777 -16.94 -43.43 23.28
CA LEU A 777 -15.95 -44.11 24.12
C LEU A 777 -15.54 -43.27 25.33
N ILE A 778 -15.30 -41.97 25.14
CA ILE A 778 -15.02 -41.02 26.24
C ILE A 778 -16.22 -40.93 27.21
N ASN A 779 -17.46 -41.03 26.71
CA ASN A 779 -18.66 -41.12 27.55
C ASN A 779 -18.72 -42.43 28.37
N GLY A 780 -18.23 -43.56 27.83
CA GLY A 780 -18.10 -44.80 28.60
C GLY A 780 -17.11 -44.66 29.75
N MET A 781 -15.94 -44.06 29.47
CA MET A 781 -14.87 -43.83 30.43
C MET A 781 -15.34 -43.04 31.68
N ILE A 782 -16.12 -41.97 31.51
CA ILE A 782 -16.57 -41.19 32.68
C ILE A 782 -17.56 -41.94 33.59
N ASN A 783 -18.45 -42.77 33.04
CA ASN A 783 -19.40 -43.55 33.84
C ASN A 783 -18.65 -44.58 34.70
N TYR A 784 -17.63 -45.22 34.13
CA TYR A 784 -16.74 -46.12 34.85
C TYR A 784 -16.00 -45.41 35.98
N ILE A 785 -15.35 -44.28 35.70
CA ILE A 785 -14.55 -43.51 36.67
C ILE A 785 -15.39 -43.04 37.86
N LEU A 786 -16.62 -42.57 37.61
CA LEU A 786 -17.57 -42.11 38.64
C LEU A 786 -18.24 -43.25 39.42
N GLY A 787 -17.97 -44.51 39.09
CA GLY A 787 -18.51 -45.67 39.81
C GLY A 787 -19.99 -45.96 39.57
N VAL A 788 -20.58 -45.50 38.46
CA VAL A 788 -22.00 -45.73 38.14
C VAL A 788 -22.27 -47.22 37.93
N GLU A 789 -23.30 -47.73 38.59
CA GLU A 789 -23.70 -49.15 38.50
C GLU A 789 -24.88 -49.34 37.54
N TRP A 790 -25.22 -50.59 37.22
CA TRP A 790 -26.30 -50.86 36.25
C TRP A 790 -27.67 -50.42 36.80
N GLU A 791 -27.85 -50.61 38.09
CA GLU A 791 -29.06 -50.38 38.89
C GLU A 791 -29.34 -48.87 39.09
N ASP A 792 -28.33 -48.00 38.91
CA ASP A 792 -28.49 -46.55 38.99
C ASP A 792 -29.56 -46.07 38.00
N SER A 793 -30.50 -45.25 38.48
CA SER A 793 -31.60 -44.69 37.69
C SER A 793 -31.19 -43.51 36.79
N TYR A 794 -29.91 -43.40 36.43
CA TYR A 794 -29.33 -42.32 35.63
C TYR A 794 -28.00 -42.76 34.98
N ARG A 795 -27.55 -42.02 33.96
CA ARG A 795 -26.26 -42.22 33.27
C ARG A 795 -25.60 -40.88 32.98
N PHE A 796 -24.29 -40.85 32.78
CA PHE A 796 -23.52 -39.62 32.53
C PHE A 796 -23.05 -39.47 31.06
N LYS A 797 -22.84 -38.22 30.61
CA LYS A 797 -22.12 -37.87 29.38
C LYS A 797 -21.10 -36.76 29.64
N LEU A 798 -19.87 -36.96 29.18
CA LEU A 798 -18.76 -35.99 29.19
C LEU A 798 -18.67 -35.21 27.87
N VAL A 799 -18.93 -35.89 26.74
CA VAL A 799 -18.91 -35.33 25.39
C VAL A 799 -20.32 -35.39 24.81
N ASN A 800 -20.95 -34.23 24.71
CA ASN A 800 -22.32 -34.07 24.22
C ASN A 800 -22.32 -33.69 22.73
N GLU A 801 -22.82 -34.58 21.88
CA GLU A 801 -22.87 -34.38 20.43
C GLU A 801 -24.08 -33.55 20.01
N ASN A 802 -23.86 -32.59 19.11
CA ASN A 802 -24.88 -31.63 18.71
C ASN A 802 -25.82 -32.28 17.67
N GLN A 803 -27.02 -32.71 18.10
CA GLN A 803 -27.97 -33.52 17.32
C GLN A 803 -28.43 -32.89 15.98
N SER A 804 -28.12 -31.61 15.74
CA SER A 804 -28.40 -30.88 14.50
C SER A 804 -27.36 -31.08 13.38
N ARG A 805 -26.26 -31.81 13.62
CA ARG A 805 -25.19 -32.04 12.64
C ARG A 805 -25.23 -33.45 12.04
N SER A 806 -25.18 -33.53 10.71
CA SER A 806 -25.03 -34.80 9.99
C SER A 806 -23.79 -35.57 10.46
N GLN A 807 -23.93 -36.90 10.61
CA GLN A 807 -22.87 -37.84 10.95
C GLN A 807 -21.69 -37.85 9.94
N ALA A 808 -21.88 -37.27 8.74
CA ALA A 808 -20.82 -37.09 7.75
C ALA A 808 -19.82 -35.96 8.08
N HIS A 809 -20.05 -35.17 9.13
CA HIS A 809 -19.15 -34.10 9.59
C HIS A 809 -18.59 -34.43 10.99
N SER A 810 -17.34 -34.01 11.27
CA SER A 810 -16.76 -34.16 12.60
C SER A 810 -17.57 -33.37 13.63
N GLN A 811 -18.12 -34.10 14.60
CA GLN A 811 -18.99 -33.56 15.65
C GLN A 811 -18.20 -32.61 16.57
N THR A 812 -17.00 -33.01 16.98
CA THR A 812 -16.02 -32.13 17.63
C THR A 812 -15.31 -31.28 16.58
N SER A 813 -15.05 -30.01 16.92
CA SER A 813 -14.56 -29.02 15.95
C SER A 813 -13.14 -28.53 16.19
N GLU A 814 -12.63 -28.63 17.41
CA GLU A 814 -11.31 -28.15 17.84
C GLU A 814 -10.66 -29.19 18.77
N VAL A 815 -9.33 -29.24 18.82
CA VAL A 815 -8.62 -30.11 19.77
C VAL A 815 -9.05 -29.75 21.20
N THR A 816 -9.51 -30.74 21.95
CA THR A 816 -10.15 -30.55 23.25
C THR A 816 -9.51 -31.45 24.29
N VAL A 817 -8.94 -30.84 25.32
CA VAL A 817 -8.35 -31.55 26.47
C VAL A 817 -9.41 -31.68 27.57
N TYR A 818 -9.55 -32.86 28.16
CA TYR A 818 -10.43 -33.14 29.29
C TYR A 818 -9.60 -33.69 30.46
N LYS A 819 -9.36 -32.88 31.50
CA LYS A 819 -8.66 -33.28 32.74
C LYS A 819 -9.63 -33.79 33.79
N ILE A 820 -9.73 -35.10 33.97
CA ILE A 820 -10.56 -35.73 34.99
C ILE A 820 -9.69 -35.92 36.24
N ASN A 821 -9.78 -34.97 37.17
CA ASN A 821 -9.03 -34.98 38.42
C ASN A 821 -9.62 -36.02 39.40
N HIS A 822 -8.79 -36.91 39.94
CA HIS A 822 -9.21 -37.95 40.87
C HIS A 822 -9.89 -37.40 42.13
N GLN A 823 -11.10 -37.86 42.44
CA GLN A 823 -11.76 -37.63 43.73
C GLN A 823 -11.74 -38.88 44.60
N GLU A 824 -11.73 -38.71 45.93
CA GLU A 824 -12.08 -39.77 46.88
C GLU A 824 -13.41 -40.43 46.47
N GLY A 825 -13.38 -41.74 46.20
CA GLY A 825 -14.54 -42.49 45.71
C GLY A 825 -14.59 -42.79 44.20
N PHE A 826 -13.63 -42.33 43.39
CA PHE A 826 -13.50 -42.74 41.99
C PHE A 826 -12.97 -44.19 41.87
N LYS A 827 -13.28 -44.88 40.75
CA LYS A 827 -12.82 -46.26 40.48
C LYS A 827 -11.36 -46.37 40.01
N ILE A 828 -10.78 -45.29 39.48
CA ILE A 828 -9.34 -45.21 39.16
C ILE A 828 -8.64 -44.40 40.25
N ASP A 829 -7.39 -44.72 40.57
CA ASP A 829 -6.64 -44.11 41.69
C ASP A 829 -5.73 -42.93 41.27
N TYR A 830 -5.85 -42.51 40.01
CA TYR A 830 -5.06 -41.45 39.35
C TYR A 830 -5.95 -40.49 38.55
N SER A 831 -5.46 -39.28 38.28
CA SER A 831 -6.13 -38.30 37.42
C SER A 831 -5.88 -38.62 35.94
N LEU A 832 -6.85 -38.34 35.06
CA LEU A 832 -6.78 -38.69 33.64
C LEU A 832 -6.98 -37.47 32.74
N THR A 833 -5.96 -37.10 31.98
CA THR A 833 -6.02 -36.06 30.95
C THR A 833 -6.25 -36.68 29.58
N ILE A 834 -7.40 -36.42 28.95
CA ILE A 834 -7.77 -36.94 27.62
C ILE A 834 -7.68 -35.81 26.59
N VAL A 835 -6.73 -35.89 25.67
CA VAL A 835 -6.62 -34.99 24.50
C VAL A 835 -7.48 -35.56 23.36
N ASP A 836 -8.75 -35.19 23.30
CA ASP A 836 -9.66 -35.53 22.19
C ASP A 836 -9.36 -34.66 20.96
N THR A 837 -9.37 -35.30 19.79
CA THR A 837 -9.11 -34.63 18.51
C THR A 837 -10.33 -34.69 17.59
N PRO A 838 -10.60 -33.62 16.82
CA PRO A 838 -11.57 -33.68 15.72
C PRO A 838 -11.24 -34.82 14.75
N GLY A 839 -12.27 -35.40 14.13
CA GLY A 839 -12.09 -36.36 13.05
C GLY A 839 -11.33 -35.74 11.88
N PHE A 840 -10.07 -36.15 11.72
CA PHE A 840 -9.29 -35.88 10.51
C PHE A 840 -9.98 -36.52 9.28
N GLY A 841 -9.79 -35.93 8.10
CA GLY A 841 -10.40 -36.44 6.86
C GLY A 841 -11.88 -36.08 6.66
N ASP A 842 -12.35 -35.02 7.29
CA ASP A 842 -13.69 -34.44 7.09
C ASP A 842 -13.85 -33.76 5.72
N THR A 843 -15.07 -33.71 5.17
CA THR A 843 -15.55 -32.92 4.01
C THR A 843 -15.07 -31.46 3.87
N ARG A 844 -14.47 -30.88 4.92
CA ARG A 844 -13.85 -29.56 4.96
C ARG A 844 -12.40 -29.55 4.44
N GLY A 845 -11.78 -30.72 4.26
CA GLY A 845 -10.53 -30.96 3.54
C GLY A 845 -9.25 -30.50 4.25
N ILE A 846 -8.11 -30.69 3.56
CA ILE A 846 -6.73 -30.54 4.09
C ILE A 846 -6.44 -29.19 4.77
N LYS A 847 -7.15 -28.10 4.40
CA LYS A 847 -7.05 -26.81 5.13
C LYS A 847 -7.40 -26.96 6.61
N ARG A 848 -8.33 -27.85 6.96
CA ARG A 848 -8.73 -28.12 8.34
C ARG A 848 -7.72 -29.02 9.04
N ASP A 849 -7.23 -30.06 8.38
CA ASP A 849 -6.18 -30.92 8.95
C ASP A 849 -4.91 -30.12 9.27
N LYS A 850 -4.45 -29.22 8.38
CA LYS A 850 -3.32 -28.33 8.66
C LYS A 850 -3.60 -27.35 9.82
N GLN A 851 -4.85 -26.96 10.05
CA GLN A 851 -5.23 -26.18 11.24
C GLN A 851 -5.19 -27.03 12.51
N ILE A 852 -5.56 -28.31 12.46
CA ILE A 852 -5.47 -29.25 13.59
C ILE A 852 -3.99 -29.56 13.89
N THR A 853 -3.14 -29.77 12.89
CA THR A 853 -1.69 -29.94 13.10
C THR A 853 -1.04 -28.70 13.72
N GLU A 854 -1.44 -27.48 13.34
CA GLU A 854 -0.93 -26.25 13.99
C GLU A 854 -1.51 -26.05 15.40
N GLN A 855 -2.76 -26.49 15.67
CA GLN A 855 -3.32 -26.57 17.04
C GLN A 855 -2.49 -27.52 17.92
N LEU A 856 -2.19 -28.72 17.44
CA LEU A 856 -1.36 -29.72 18.15
C LEU A 856 0.07 -29.23 18.34
N ARG A 857 0.66 -28.58 17.33
CA ARG A 857 1.96 -27.89 17.46
C ARG A 857 1.94 -26.88 18.60
N ASN A 858 0.94 -26.01 18.65
CA ASN A 858 0.84 -24.98 19.68
C ASN A 858 0.55 -25.61 21.07
N LEU A 859 -0.22 -26.70 21.12
CA LEU A 859 -0.49 -27.47 22.34
C LEU A 859 0.78 -28.13 22.91
N PHE A 860 1.67 -28.63 22.07
CA PHE A 860 2.94 -29.23 22.53
C PHE A 860 4.05 -28.19 22.74
N SER A 861 4.03 -27.06 22.02
CA SER A 861 5.09 -26.03 22.12
C SER A 861 4.86 -24.97 23.21
N SER A 862 3.67 -24.93 23.82
CA SER A 862 3.33 -23.99 24.89
C SER A 862 3.84 -24.47 26.25
N ASN A 863 4.30 -23.53 27.09
CA ASN A 863 4.70 -23.82 28.47
C ASN A 863 3.52 -24.30 29.34
N ASN A 864 2.28 -23.90 29.00
CA ASN A 864 1.06 -24.35 29.66
C ASN A 864 0.37 -25.50 28.88
N GLY A 865 1.10 -26.11 27.94
CA GLY A 865 0.64 -27.16 27.05
C GLY A 865 0.76 -28.57 27.62
N VAL A 866 0.76 -29.56 26.73
CA VAL A 866 1.07 -30.95 27.09
C VAL A 866 2.56 -31.20 26.85
N SER A 867 3.30 -31.53 27.91
CA SER A 867 4.75 -31.80 27.88
C SER A 867 5.10 -33.28 27.76
N GLU A 868 4.20 -34.16 28.19
CA GLU A 868 4.40 -35.61 28.39
C GLU A 868 3.14 -36.37 27.98
N ILE A 869 3.29 -37.63 27.61
CA ILE A 869 2.18 -38.49 27.17
C ILE A 869 2.39 -39.95 27.62
N ASP A 870 1.32 -40.58 28.11
CA ASP A 870 1.31 -41.98 28.51
C ASP A 870 0.77 -42.87 27.38
N ALA A 871 -0.27 -42.45 26.65
CA ALA A 871 -0.77 -43.23 25.50
C ALA A 871 -1.29 -42.39 24.32
N VAL A 872 -1.01 -42.87 23.10
CA VAL A 872 -1.58 -42.34 21.84
C VAL A 872 -2.58 -43.35 21.31
N CYS A 873 -3.86 -43.08 21.52
CA CYS A 873 -4.98 -43.99 21.33
C CYS A 873 -5.67 -43.78 19.96
N PHE A 874 -5.46 -44.70 19.02
CA PHE A 874 -6.16 -44.69 17.73
C PHE A 874 -7.48 -45.48 17.81
N VAL A 875 -8.59 -44.77 17.65
CA VAL A 875 -9.94 -45.29 17.70
C VAL A 875 -10.41 -45.73 16.31
N VAL A 876 -10.80 -46.99 16.19
CA VAL A 876 -11.25 -47.62 14.93
C VAL A 876 -12.50 -48.47 15.16
N GLN A 877 -13.36 -48.58 14.14
CA GLN A 877 -14.54 -49.45 14.20
C GLN A 877 -14.16 -50.91 13.92
N SER A 878 -14.74 -51.85 14.66
CA SER A 878 -14.46 -53.30 14.52
C SER A 878 -14.64 -53.82 13.08
N ALA A 879 -15.73 -53.43 12.42
CA ALA A 879 -16.18 -53.99 11.14
C ALA A 879 -15.33 -53.60 9.89
N LEU A 880 -14.30 -52.75 10.05
CA LEU A 880 -13.47 -52.29 8.92
C LEU A 880 -12.50 -53.38 8.44
N ALA A 881 -12.88 -54.15 7.43
CA ALA A 881 -12.02 -55.20 6.86
C ALA A 881 -10.78 -54.68 6.11
N ARG A 882 -10.75 -53.40 5.71
CA ARG A 882 -9.60 -52.71 5.09
C ARG A 882 -9.60 -51.24 5.53
N LEU A 883 -8.42 -50.64 5.64
CA LEU A 883 -8.32 -49.18 5.81
C LEU A 883 -8.66 -48.49 4.49
N THR A 884 -9.44 -47.42 4.57
CA THR A 884 -9.72 -46.55 3.43
C THR A 884 -8.54 -45.62 3.17
N ARG A 885 -8.37 -45.17 1.92
CA ARG A 885 -7.34 -44.18 1.53
C ARG A 885 -7.31 -42.95 2.45
N THR A 886 -8.49 -42.43 2.80
CA THR A 886 -8.61 -41.32 3.76
C THR A 886 -8.05 -41.68 5.13
N GLN A 887 -8.30 -42.88 5.65
CA GLN A 887 -7.76 -43.34 6.94
C GLN A 887 -6.24 -43.49 6.91
N GLU A 888 -5.65 -44.05 5.84
CA GLU A 888 -4.19 -44.11 5.65
C GLU A 888 -3.55 -42.73 5.77
N TYR A 889 -4.11 -41.72 5.09
CA TYR A 889 -3.65 -40.33 5.19
C TYR A 889 -3.83 -39.72 6.59
N VAL A 890 -4.89 -40.10 7.34
CA VAL A 890 -5.05 -39.69 8.74
C VAL A 890 -3.93 -40.27 9.61
N PHE A 891 -3.66 -41.57 9.50
CA PHE A 891 -2.55 -42.20 10.21
C PHE A 891 -1.23 -41.50 9.87
N ASP A 892 -0.93 -41.32 8.58
CA ASP A 892 0.35 -40.74 8.13
C ASP A 892 0.53 -39.28 8.55
N SER A 893 -0.51 -38.46 8.41
CA SER A 893 -0.49 -37.05 8.82
C SER A 893 -0.26 -36.91 10.32
N VAL A 894 -0.91 -37.75 11.13
CA VAL A 894 -0.82 -37.73 12.59
C VAL A 894 0.51 -38.32 13.09
N LEU A 895 0.93 -39.47 12.56
CA LEU A 895 2.23 -40.09 12.90
C LEU A 895 3.41 -39.19 12.52
N SER A 896 3.26 -38.34 11.50
CA SER A 896 4.29 -37.34 11.16
C SER A 896 4.55 -36.29 12.24
N ILE A 897 3.61 -36.08 13.16
CA ILE A 897 3.72 -35.10 14.25
C ILE A 897 4.75 -35.54 15.29
N PHE A 898 4.84 -36.84 15.55
CA PHE A 898 5.55 -37.41 16.68
C PHE A 898 6.99 -37.84 16.37
N GLY A 899 7.82 -37.84 17.42
CA GLY A 899 9.15 -38.46 17.43
C GLY A 899 9.09 -39.98 17.52
N LYS A 900 10.18 -40.65 17.11
CA LYS A 900 10.31 -42.13 17.16
C LYS A 900 10.14 -42.73 18.55
N ASP A 901 10.41 -41.95 19.59
CA ASP A 901 10.22 -42.26 21.01
C ASP A 901 8.77 -42.57 21.40
N VAL A 902 7.78 -42.03 20.69
CA VAL A 902 6.35 -42.22 21.01
C VAL A 902 5.78 -43.56 20.48
N ALA A 903 6.53 -44.31 19.67
CA ALA A 903 6.06 -45.56 19.06
C ALA A 903 5.53 -46.59 20.07
N GLU A 904 6.22 -46.70 21.22
CA GLU A 904 5.93 -47.69 22.27
C GLU A 904 4.65 -47.36 23.08
N ASN A 905 4.17 -46.12 22.98
CA ASN A 905 3.00 -45.61 23.70
C ASN A 905 1.72 -45.62 22.84
N ILE A 906 1.79 -46.06 21.58
CA ILE A 906 0.62 -46.16 20.70
C ILE A 906 -0.26 -47.36 21.10
N ARG A 907 -1.58 -47.17 21.17
CA ARG A 907 -2.59 -48.19 21.49
C ARG A 907 -3.77 -48.10 20.53
N VAL A 908 -4.41 -49.22 20.20
CA VAL A 908 -5.60 -49.25 19.33
C VAL A 908 -6.87 -49.49 20.15
N LEU A 909 -7.86 -48.61 20.04
CA LEU A 909 -9.14 -48.74 20.75
C LEU A 909 -10.23 -49.12 19.74
N VAL A 910 -10.72 -50.36 19.79
CA VAL A 910 -11.70 -50.89 18.84
C VAL A 910 -13.11 -50.68 19.37
N THR A 911 -13.88 -49.82 18.70
CA THR A 911 -15.28 -49.53 19.04
C THR A 911 -16.24 -50.41 18.26
N PHE A 912 -17.45 -50.60 18.80
CA PHE A 912 -18.47 -51.51 18.26
C PHE A 912 -17.93 -52.94 18.10
N ALA A 913 -17.05 -53.35 19.02
CA ALA A 913 -16.51 -54.70 19.07
C ALA A 913 -17.50 -55.62 19.78
N ASP A 914 -17.76 -56.79 19.19
CA ASP A 914 -18.47 -57.89 19.81
C ASP A 914 -17.45 -58.88 20.43
N GLY A 915 -17.91 -60.10 20.77
CA GLY A 915 -17.04 -61.14 21.30
C GLY A 915 -15.97 -61.67 20.33
N GLN A 916 -16.06 -61.37 19.02
CA GLN A 916 -15.17 -61.95 18.01
C GLN A 916 -13.87 -61.13 17.81
N ARG A 917 -12.94 -61.63 16.98
CA ARG A 917 -11.68 -60.94 16.63
C ARG A 917 -11.97 -59.85 15.58
N PRO A 918 -11.72 -58.55 15.87
CA PRO A 918 -12.02 -57.47 14.94
C PRO A 918 -11.20 -57.56 13.63
N PRO A 919 -11.85 -57.58 12.43
CA PRO A 919 -11.17 -57.58 11.14
C PRO A 919 -10.16 -56.44 10.94
N VAL A 920 -10.42 -55.27 11.54
CA VAL A 920 -9.59 -54.06 11.41
C VAL A 920 -8.14 -54.23 11.89
N LEU A 921 -7.85 -55.21 12.74
CA LEU A 921 -6.52 -55.43 13.30
C LEU A 921 -5.52 -55.96 12.25
N GLU A 922 -5.97 -56.78 11.29
CA GLU A 922 -5.10 -57.21 10.17
C GLU A 922 -4.89 -56.06 9.18
N ALA A 923 -5.90 -55.22 8.92
CA ALA A 923 -5.77 -54.06 8.04
C ALA A 923 -4.75 -53.02 8.57
N ILE A 924 -4.70 -52.79 9.89
CA ILE A 924 -3.69 -51.93 10.52
C ILE A 924 -2.29 -52.57 10.41
N LYS A 925 -2.19 -53.90 10.61
CA LYS A 925 -0.93 -54.65 10.49
C LYS A 925 -0.35 -54.60 9.07
N GLU A 926 -1.18 -54.73 8.04
CA GLU A 926 -0.77 -54.55 6.63
C GLU A 926 -0.31 -53.12 6.31
N SER A 927 -0.95 -52.10 6.89
CA SER A 927 -0.59 -50.68 6.66
C SER A 927 0.75 -50.24 7.27
N GLY A 928 1.38 -51.08 8.09
CA GLY A 928 2.72 -50.82 8.63
C GLY A 928 2.78 -49.74 9.71
N VAL A 929 1.68 -49.43 10.42
CA VAL A 929 1.66 -48.45 11.51
C VAL A 929 2.66 -48.85 12.62
N PRO A 930 3.64 -47.99 12.99
CA PRO A 930 4.62 -48.28 14.03
C PRO A 930 3.94 -48.22 15.41
N CYS A 931 3.59 -49.38 15.94
CA CYS A 931 2.96 -49.54 17.26
C CYS A 931 3.36 -50.90 17.89
N PRO A 932 3.21 -51.08 19.21
CA PRO A 932 3.53 -52.33 19.87
C PRO A 932 2.62 -53.46 19.40
N LYS A 933 3.16 -54.67 19.37
CA LYS A 933 2.46 -55.87 18.91
C LYS A 933 2.30 -56.88 20.04
N THR A 934 1.17 -57.57 20.04
CA THR A 934 0.93 -58.78 20.83
C THR A 934 1.77 -59.95 20.29
N GLU A 935 1.81 -61.06 21.03
CA GLU A 935 2.54 -62.28 20.63
C GLU A 935 2.07 -62.83 19.26
N ASP A 936 0.78 -62.66 18.92
CA ASP A 936 0.19 -62.99 17.61
C ASP A 936 0.59 -62.02 16.46
N GLY A 937 1.45 -61.04 16.73
CA GLY A 937 1.90 -60.03 15.76
C GLY A 937 0.85 -58.98 15.38
N LEU A 938 -0.28 -58.91 16.11
CA LEU A 938 -1.31 -57.87 15.96
C LEU A 938 -0.96 -56.62 16.79
N PRO A 939 -1.48 -55.42 16.45
CA PRO A 939 -1.40 -54.26 17.33
C PRO A 939 -1.98 -54.51 18.73
N VAL A 940 -1.33 -53.98 19.77
CA VAL A 940 -1.88 -53.97 21.14
C VAL A 940 -3.16 -53.14 21.16
N HIS A 941 -4.27 -53.77 21.55
CA HIS A 941 -5.61 -53.21 21.40
C HIS A 941 -6.55 -53.53 22.57
N PHE A 942 -7.56 -52.67 22.74
CA PHE A 942 -8.65 -52.83 23.69
C PHE A 942 -9.99 -52.77 22.95
N LYS A 943 -10.95 -53.61 23.35
CA LYS A 943 -12.28 -53.72 22.74
C LYS A 943 -13.30 -52.96 23.58
N PHE A 944 -14.21 -52.23 22.95
CA PHE A 944 -15.27 -51.50 23.66
C PHE A 944 -16.64 -51.69 22.99
N ASN A 945 -17.58 -52.23 23.76
CA ASN A 945 -18.96 -52.44 23.37
C ASN A 945 -19.88 -51.43 24.08
N ASN A 946 -20.02 -50.24 23.49
CA ASN A 946 -20.73 -49.12 24.11
C ASN A 946 -22.26 -49.12 23.84
N SER A 947 -22.82 -50.25 23.39
CA SER A 947 -24.22 -50.38 23.00
C SER A 947 -25.21 -50.18 24.16
N ALA A 948 -24.91 -50.76 25.33
CA ALA A 948 -25.77 -50.70 26.52
C ALA A 948 -25.56 -49.45 27.40
N LEU A 949 -24.67 -48.53 27.03
CA LEU A 949 -24.29 -47.36 27.87
C LEU A 949 -25.48 -46.45 28.25
N PHE A 950 -26.56 -46.47 27.45
CA PHE A 950 -27.78 -45.67 27.67
C PHE A 950 -29.08 -46.48 27.54
N ALA A 951 -29.05 -47.81 27.72
CA ALA A 951 -30.23 -48.67 27.73
C ALA A 951 -31.10 -48.44 28.98
N ASP A 952 -32.38 -48.86 28.96
CA ASP A 952 -33.29 -48.70 30.11
C ASP A 952 -33.26 -49.91 31.06
N ASN A 953 -33.01 -49.67 32.35
CA ASN A 953 -32.96 -50.70 33.39
C ASN A 953 -34.34 -51.00 34.02
N LYS A 954 -35.38 -50.21 33.74
CA LYS A 954 -36.73 -50.40 34.32
C LYS A 954 -37.48 -51.63 33.83
N SER A 955 -37.02 -52.24 32.74
CA SER A 955 -37.52 -53.54 32.25
C SER A 955 -37.18 -54.72 33.19
N SER A 956 -36.39 -54.48 34.24
CA SER A 956 -35.96 -55.47 35.25
C SER A 956 -36.89 -55.59 36.46
N ALA A 957 -37.87 -54.70 36.62
CA ALA A 957 -38.76 -54.72 37.79
C ALA A 957 -39.70 -55.94 37.76
N GLU A 958 -39.68 -56.73 38.83
CA GLU A 958 -40.50 -57.94 38.97
C GLU A 958 -42.00 -57.63 38.75
N GLY A 959 -42.59 -58.22 37.71
CA GLY A 959 -44.01 -58.09 37.40
C GLY A 959 -44.35 -57.83 35.93
N SER A 960 -43.40 -57.38 35.09
CA SER A 960 -43.65 -57.21 33.65
C SER A 960 -42.96 -58.30 32.80
N GLY A 961 -43.73 -59.02 32.00
CA GLY A 961 -43.29 -60.23 31.29
C GLY A 961 -42.43 -60.00 30.03
N SER A 962 -41.41 -59.13 30.08
CA SER A 962 -40.49 -58.92 28.96
C SER A 962 -39.14 -59.63 29.19
N LYS A 963 -38.74 -60.52 28.29
CA LYS A 963 -37.53 -61.36 28.43
C LYS A 963 -36.21 -60.64 28.07
N HIS A 964 -36.21 -59.31 27.90
CA HIS A 964 -35.09 -58.60 27.26
C HIS A 964 -34.14 -57.87 28.23
N GLY A 965 -34.56 -57.53 29.46
CA GLY A 965 -33.77 -56.68 30.36
C GLY A 965 -32.37 -57.22 30.77
N GLY A 966 -32.21 -58.54 30.83
CA GLY A 966 -30.92 -59.15 31.22
C GLY A 966 -29.81 -59.08 30.16
N PHE A 967 -30.14 -58.79 28.89
CA PHE A 967 -29.17 -58.81 27.80
C PHE A 967 -28.33 -57.51 27.76
N ASP A 968 -28.97 -56.36 28.04
CA ASP A 968 -28.29 -55.07 28.11
C ASP A 968 -27.37 -54.98 29.35
N GLN A 969 -27.77 -55.58 30.47
CA GLN A 969 -26.91 -55.70 31.67
C GLN A 969 -25.63 -56.51 31.38
N MET A 970 -25.71 -57.57 30.57
CA MET A 970 -24.54 -58.36 30.15
C MET A 970 -23.57 -57.52 29.32
N PHE A 971 -24.08 -56.70 28.40
CA PHE A 971 -23.25 -55.77 27.61
C PHE A 971 -22.66 -54.64 28.47
N TRP A 972 -23.40 -54.12 29.45
CA TRP A 972 -22.88 -53.15 30.43
C TRP A 972 -21.68 -53.73 31.21
N ASN A 973 -21.83 -54.94 31.77
CA ASN A 973 -20.76 -55.60 32.52
C ASN A 973 -19.53 -55.88 31.66
N MET A 974 -19.72 -56.34 30.41
CA MET A 974 -18.62 -56.51 29.46
C MET A 974 -17.90 -55.18 29.14
N GLY A 975 -18.65 -54.08 29.01
CA GLY A 975 -18.10 -52.74 28.84
C GLY A 975 -17.30 -52.25 30.05
N THR A 976 -17.82 -52.47 31.26
CA THR A 976 -17.17 -52.12 32.53
C THR A 976 -15.83 -52.83 32.69
N ASN A 977 -15.77 -54.16 32.52
CA ASN A 977 -14.52 -54.91 32.61
C ASN A 977 -13.50 -54.49 31.54
N SER A 978 -13.97 -54.07 30.37
CA SER A 978 -13.08 -53.58 29.30
C SER A 978 -12.46 -52.21 29.62
N MET A 979 -13.16 -51.38 30.40
CA MET A 979 -12.62 -50.11 30.93
C MET A 979 -11.59 -50.36 32.04
N GLU A 980 -11.88 -51.28 32.95
CA GLU A 980 -10.97 -51.72 34.02
C GLU A 980 -9.61 -52.16 33.43
N MET A 981 -9.62 -53.14 32.52
CA MET A 981 -8.41 -53.63 31.84
C MET A 981 -7.64 -52.53 31.10
N PHE A 982 -8.32 -51.54 30.52
CA PHE A 982 -7.67 -50.42 29.84
C PHE A 982 -6.99 -49.47 30.83
N PHE A 983 -7.63 -49.15 31.95
CA PHE A 983 -7.08 -48.25 32.96
C PHE A 983 -5.96 -48.88 33.78
N ASP A 984 -6.06 -50.15 34.14
CA ASP A 984 -4.96 -50.90 34.76
C ASP A 984 -3.73 -50.94 33.85
N ALA A 985 -3.93 -51.27 32.57
CA ALA A 985 -2.86 -51.28 31.59
C ALA A 985 -2.26 -49.89 31.38
N LEU A 986 -3.07 -48.82 31.35
CA LEU A 986 -2.60 -47.44 31.23
C LEU A 986 -1.70 -47.02 32.40
N ASN A 987 -2.02 -47.46 33.63
CA ASN A 987 -1.19 -47.16 34.80
C ASN A 987 0.18 -47.87 34.77
N ALA A 988 0.34 -48.93 33.97
CA ALA A 988 1.60 -49.63 33.77
C ALA A 988 2.44 -49.07 32.61
N ILE A 989 1.95 -48.12 31.81
CA ILE A 989 2.72 -47.55 30.69
C ILE A 989 3.73 -46.52 31.21
N GLU A 990 4.96 -46.59 30.69
CA GLU A 990 6.01 -45.61 30.92
C GLU A 990 5.71 -44.28 30.19
N THR A 991 5.60 -43.19 30.95
CA THR A 991 5.35 -41.84 30.42
C THR A 991 6.52 -41.35 29.56
N LYS A 992 6.26 -40.84 28.34
CA LYS A 992 7.31 -40.29 27.46
C LYS A 992 7.22 -38.77 27.35
N SER A 993 8.39 -38.11 27.36
CA SER A 993 8.51 -36.66 27.14
C SER A 993 8.32 -36.29 25.67
N LEU A 994 7.53 -35.26 25.38
CA LEU A 994 7.29 -34.78 24.01
C LEU A 994 8.46 -33.92 23.46
N THR A 995 9.67 -34.05 24.01
CA THR A 995 10.83 -33.23 23.62
C THR A 995 11.32 -33.55 22.20
N LEU A 996 11.41 -34.82 21.80
CA LEU A 996 11.74 -35.18 20.41
C LEU A 996 10.61 -34.79 19.45
N THR A 997 9.35 -34.90 19.89
CA THR A 997 8.16 -34.43 19.15
C THR A 997 8.18 -32.91 18.91
N LYS A 998 8.64 -32.11 19.88
CA LYS A 998 8.90 -30.66 19.69
C LYS A 998 9.99 -30.41 18.65
N GLU A 999 11.07 -31.19 18.65
CA GLU A 999 12.15 -31.09 17.65
C GLU A 999 11.65 -31.43 16.23
N VAL A 1000 10.93 -32.54 16.06
CA VAL A 1000 10.27 -32.95 14.80
C VAL A 1000 9.43 -31.80 14.24
N LEU A 1001 8.57 -31.21 15.08
CA LEU A 1001 7.74 -30.10 14.68
C LEU A 1001 8.55 -28.87 14.26
N ARG A 1002 9.64 -28.54 14.98
CA ARG A 1002 10.53 -27.42 14.63
C ARG A 1002 11.22 -27.65 13.29
N GLU A 1003 11.86 -28.80 13.08
CA GLU A 1003 12.58 -29.09 11.83
C GLU A 1003 11.63 -29.12 10.61
N ARG A 1004 10.39 -29.62 10.77
CA ARG A 1004 9.35 -29.48 9.74
C ARG A 1004 9.04 -28.04 9.38
N LYS A 1005 9.02 -27.12 10.35
CA LYS A 1005 8.74 -25.70 10.10
C LYS A 1005 9.90 -25.05 9.36
N SER A 1006 11.14 -25.39 9.71
CA SER A 1006 12.35 -24.96 8.98
C SER A 1006 12.33 -25.43 7.52
N LEU A 1007 11.96 -26.70 7.28
CA LEU A 1007 11.82 -27.25 5.93
C LEU A 1007 10.69 -26.57 5.13
N GLU A 1008 9.50 -26.39 5.72
CA GLU A 1008 8.39 -25.65 5.07
C GLU A 1008 8.80 -24.23 4.65
N ASN A 1009 9.55 -23.53 5.50
CA ASN A 1009 10.02 -22.17 5.22
C ASN A 1009 11.09 -22.16 4.12
N SER A 1010 12.07 -23.08 4.17
CA SER A 1010 13.16 -23.16 3.19
C SER A 1010 12.63 -23.49 1.78
N VAL A 1011 11.76 -24.50 1.66
CA VAL A 1011 11.10 -24.85 0.40
C VAL A 1011 10.23 -23.69 -0.12
N GLY A 1012 9.55 -22.97 0.78
CA GLY A 1012 8.78 -21.78 0.42
C GLY A 1012 9.62 -20.60 -0.09
N ASN A 1013 10.90 -20.51 0.27
CA ASN A 1013 11.83 -19.52 -0.28
C ASN A 1013 12.50 -20.02 -1.57
N LEU A 1014 12.86 -21.30 -1.65
CA LEU A 1014 13.35 -21.96 -2.86
C LEU A 1014 12.36 -21.76 -4.04
N GLN A 1015 11.06 -21.97 -3.81
CA GLN A 1015 10.01 -21.73 -4.82
C GLN A 1015 9.98 -20.28 -5.34
N LYS A 1016 10.33 -19.28 -4.53
CA LYS A 1016 10.37 -17.86 -4.94
C LYS A 1016 11.64 -17.56 -5.74
N LYS A 1017 12.79 -18.03 -5.27
CA LYS A 1017 14.10 -17.81 -5.90
C LYS A 1017 14.21 -18.51 -7.26
N VAL A 1018 13.70 -19.73 -7.40
CA VAL A 1018 13.62 -20.44 -8.69
C VAL A 1018 12.72 -19.68 -9.68
N LYS A 1019 11.55 -19.19 -9.26
CA LYS A 1019 10.68 -18.36 -10.13
C LYS A 1019 11.36 -17.06 -10.57
N LEU A 1020 12.13 -16.42 -9.68
CA LEU A 1020 12.92 -15.23 -10.02
C LEU A 1020 14.05 -15.54 -11.01
N GLY A 1021 14.75 -16.66 -10.82
CA GLY A 1021 15.81 -17.11 -11.72
C GLY A 1021 15.30 -17.42 -13.13
N LEU A 1022 14.16 -18.10 -13.26
CA LEU A 1022 13.52 -18.39 -14.55
C LEU A 1022 13.10 -17.11 -15.28
N ALA A 1023 12.51 -16.13 -14.59
CA ALA A 1023 12.13 -14.85 -15.19
C ALA A 1023 13.35 -14.06 -15.73
N ARG A 1024 14.49 -14.08 -15.00
CA ARG A 1024 15.74 -13.50 -15.49
C ARG A 1024 16.32 -14.25 -16.69
N LEU A 1025 16.09 -15.55 -16.79
CA LEU A 1025 16.54 -16.39 -17.91
C LEU A 1025 15.78 -16.03 -19.21
N GLU A 1026 14.47 -15.80 -19.10
CA GLU A 1026 13.61 -15.30 -20.20
C GLU A 1026 14.09 -13.91 -20.68
N GLU A 1027 14.34 -12.97 -19.75
CA GLU A 1027 14.86 -11.62 -20.02
C GLU A 1027 16.22 -11.63 -20.73
N ILE A 1028 17.13 -12.52 -20.30
CA ILE A 1028 18.44 -12.73 -20.95
C ILE A 1028 18.28 -13.27 -22.38
N LYS A 1029 17.31 -14.17 -22.60
CA LYS A 1029 17.04 -14.76 -23.90
C LYS A 1029 16.49 -13.72 -24.89
N GLU A 1030 15.44 -12.99 -24.51
CA GLU A 1030 14.90 -11.89 -25.33
C GLU A 1030 15.96 -10.82 -25.65
N THR A 1031 16.82 -10.50 -24.69
CA THR A 1031 17.89 -9.50 -24.88
C THR A 1031 18.93 -9.99 -25.90
N ASN A 1032 19.30 -11.27 -25.87
CA ASN A 1032 20.23 -11.85 -26.85
C ASN A 1032 19.63 -11.96 -28.26
N GLU A 1033 18.34 -12.27 -28.38
CA GLU A 1033 17.65 -12.33 -29.68
C GLU A 1033 17.59 -10.95 -30.33
N LYS A 1034 17.17 -9.91 -29.59
CA LYS A 1034 17.16 -8.51 -30.06
C LYS A 1034 18.56 -7.97 -30.41
N LEU A 1035 19.60 -8.38 -29.67
CA LEU A 1035 20.99 -8.01 -29.98
C LEU A 1035 21.50 -8.64 -31.29
N LYS A 1036 21.08 -9.87 -31.61
CA LYS A 1036 21.39 -10.51 -32.91
C LYS A 1036 20.66 -9.86 -34.08
N GLU A 1037 19.40 -9.45 -33.91
CA GLU A 1037 18.62 -8.81 -34.98
C GLU A 1037 19.21 -7.44 -35.41
N HIS A 1038 19.71 -6.64 -34.47
CA HIS A 1038 20.19 -5.27 -34.76
C HIS A 1038 21.71 -5.15 -35.02
N GLU A 1039 22.48 -6.25 -34.98
CA GLU A 1039 23.95 -6.23 -35.14
C GLU A 1039 24.41 -5.55 -36.45
N ALA A 1040 23.65 -5.72 -37.54
CA ALA A 1040 23.92 -5.13 -38.86
C ALA A 1040 23.45 -3.66 -39.04
N GLU A 1041 22.66 -3.11 -38.11
CA GLU A 1041 22.23 -1.71 -38.10
C GLU A 1041 23.13 -0.86 -37.19
N ILE A 1042 23.58 -1.42 -36.07
CA ILE A 1042 24.51 -0.81 -35.12
C ILE A 1042 25.82 -0.36 -35.81
N SER A 1043 26.24 -1.03 -36.88
CA SER A 1043 27.44 -0.65 -37.65
C SER A 1043 27.25 0.56 -38.59
N ARG A 1044 26.02 1.09 -38.76
CA ARG A 1044 25.69 2.09 -39.80
C ARG A 1044 25.11 3.41 -39.30
N ASN A 1045 24.67 3.54 -38.05
CA ASN A 1045 24.06 4.77 -37.52
C ASN A 1045 24.59 5.13 -36.11
N GLU A 1046 25.21 6.31 -35.95
CA GLU A 1046 25.69 6.79 -34.64
C GLU A 1046 24.57 7.33 -33.71
N ASN A 1047 23.37 7.61 -34.23
CA ASN A 1047 22.25 8.21 -33.49
C ASN A 1047 21.00 7.30 -33.45
N PHE A 1048 21.16 6.02 -33.10
CA PHE A 1048 20.02 5.13 -32.86
C PHE A 1048 19.46 5.34 -31.43
N GLU A 1049 18.13 5.36 -31.30
CA GLU A 1049 17.40 5.40 -30.03
C GLU A 1049 16.69 4.07 -29.81
N MET A 1050 16.92 3.43 -28.66
CA MET A 1050 16.23 2.18 -28.31
C MET A 1050 15.38 2.36 -27.05
N LYS A 1051 14.19 1.74 -27.05
CA LYS A 1051 13.38 1.56 -25.85
C LYS A 1051 13.86 0.31 -25.10
N ILE A 1052 14.14 0.44 -23.81
CA ILE A 1052 14.44 -0.70 -22.94
C ILE A 1052 13.49 -0.71 -21.74
N ASN A 1053 13.03 -1.90 -21.35
CA ASN A 1053 12.27 -2.10 -20.12
C ASN A 1053 13.25 -2.18 -18.95
N VAL A 1054 13.23 -1.17 -18.08
CA VAL A 1054 14.09 -1.10 -16.88
C VAL A 1054 13.24 -1.41 -15.64
N THR A 1055 13.53 -2.51 -14.94
CA THR A 1055 12.84 -2.84 -13.68
C THR A 1055 13.35 -1.96 -12.53
N LYS A 1056 12.57 -0.95 -12.13
CA LYS A 1056 12.90 -0.08 -10.99
C LYS A 1056 12.16 -0.55 -9.72
N PRO A 1057 12.78 -0.48 -8.53
CA PRO A 1057 12.12 -0.82 -7.27
C PRO A 1057 11.08 0.25 -6.92
N VAL A 1058 9.81 -0.15 -6.79
CA VAL A 1058 8.68 0.72 -6.43
C VAL A 1058 8.13 0.32 -5.07
N GLN A 1059 7.88 1.28 -4.21
CA GLN A 1059 7.39 1.01 -2.85
C GLN A 1059 5.88 0.73 -2.89
N LYS A 1060 5.48 -0.45 -2.41
CA LYS A 1060 4.08 -0.83 -2.21
C LYS A 1060 3.79 -0.87 -0.73
N ASP A 1061 2.87 -0.02 -0.29
CA ASP A 1061 2.45 0.01 1.10
C ASP A 1061 1.78 -1.31 1.51
N ILE A 1062 2.16 -1.84 2.68
CA ILE A 1062 1.53 -2.99 3.33
C ILE A 1062 1.16 -2.70 4.80
N SER A 1063 1.09 -1.41 5.17
CA SER A 1063 0.78 -0.87 6.49
C SER A 1063 -0.43 -1.51 7.19
N GLY A 1064 -1.45 -1.94 6.43
CA GLY A 1064 -2.67 -2.58 6.95
C GLY A 1064 -2.57 -4.06 7.34
N THR A 1065 -1.39 -4.69 7.32
CA THR A 1065 -1.26 -6.16 7.53
C THR A 1065 -0.90 -6.61 8.95
N GLY A 1066 -0.66 -5.69 9.88
CA GLY A 1066 -0.31 -6.00 11.28
C GLY A 1066 1.02 -6.77 11.44
N LYS A 1067 1.90 -6.68 10.45
CA LYS A 1067 3.13 -7.48 10.34
C LYS A 1067 4.32 -6.60 9.96
N PHE A 1068 5.39 -6.66 10.74
CA PHE A 1068 6.62 -5.92 10.46
C PHE A 1068 7.36 -6.53 9.27
N LEU A 1069 8.14 -5.73 8.53
CA LEU A 1069 8.97 -6.18 7.42
C LEU A 1069 10.34 -5.50 7.48
N THR A 1070 11.43 -6.25 7.37
CA THR A 1070 12.78 -5.68 7.39
C THR A 1070 13.23 -5.31 5.98
N ASN A 1071 13.49 -4.02 5.71
CA ASN A 1071 14.05 -3.51 4.45
C ASN A 1071 15.52 -3.11 4.62
N CYS A 1072 16.38 -3.47 3.67
CA CYS A 1072 17.73 -2.91 3.55
C CYS A 1072 17.66 -1.51 2.96
N GLN A 1073 18.18 -0.50 3.67
CA GLN A 1073 18.22 0.88 3.13
C GLN A 1073 19.34 1.08 2.12
N GLN A 1074 20.42 0.29 2.20
CA GLN A 1074 21.51 0.34 1.22
C GLN A 1074 21.15 -0.38 -0.10
N CYS A 1075 20.49 -1.54 -0.02
CA CYS A 1075 20.12 -2.32 -1.22
C CYS A 1075 18.70 -2.02 -1.75
N GLN A 1076 17.93 -1.14 -1.09
CA GLN A 1076 16.55 -0.77 -1.44
C GLN A 1076 15.65 -1.97 -1.76
N GLN A 1077 15.67 -2.98 -0.88
CA GLN A 1077 14.87 -4.20 -1.03
C GLN A 1077 14.34 -4.73 0.30
N THR A 1078 13.28 -5.55 0.23
CA THR A 1078 12.69 -6.22 1.40
C THR A 1078 13.36 -7.56 1.68
N CYS A 1079 14.06 -7.64 2.81
CA CYS A 1079 14.85 -8.80 3.22
C CYS A 1079 14.08 -9.80 4.08
N HIS A 1080 13.04 -9.38 4.81
CA HIS A 1080 12.27 -10.29 5.67
C HIS A 1080 10.81 -9.84 5.85
N PHE A 1081 9.84 -10.70 5.55
CA PHE A 1081 8.42 -10.48 5.87
C PHE A 1081 7.66 -11.80 6.12
N PRO A 1082 6.87 -11.92 7.20
CA PRO A 1082 6.77 -11.00 8.33
C PRO A 1082 7.95 -11.17 9.30
N CYS A 1083 8.61 -10.08 9.66
CA CYS A 1083 9.61 -10.08 10.72
C CYS A 1083 8.92 -10.11 12.10
N GLY A 1084 9.30 -11.07 12.95
CA GLY A 1084 8.83 -11.15 14.33
C GLY A 1084 9.55 -10.20 15.30
N ILE A 1085 10.55 -9.45 14.84
CA ILE A 1085 11.32 -8.49 15.66
C ILE A 1085 10.82 -7.08 15.36
N PRO A 1086 10.08 -6.42 16.29
CA PRO A 1086 9.50 -5.10 16.07
C PRO A 1086 10.51 -3.95 16.25
N ASN A 1087 11.52 -4.13 17.11
CA ASN A 1087 12.54 -3.13 17.40
C ASN A 1087 13.71 -3.24 16.42
N ASP A 1088 14.15 -2.10 15.86
CA ASP A 1088 15.24 -2.07 14.89
C ASP A 1088 16.63 -2.22 15.53
N LYS A 1089 16.77 -1.96 16.83
CA LYS A 1089 18.03 -2.21 17.56
C LYS A 1089 18.33 -3.70 17.74
N ASP A 1090 17.31 -4.54 17.76
CA ASP A 1090 17.43 -5.99 17.96
C ASP A 1090 17.56 -6.75 16.63
N LYS A 1091 17.81 -6.03 15.52
CA LYS A 1091 17.85 -6.61 14.17
C LYS A 1091 19.03 -7.54 13.92
N ALA A 1092 20.10 -7.48 14.73
CA ALA A 1092 21.12 -8.52 14.75
C ALA A 1092 20.54 -9.93 14.97
N CYS A 1093 19.44 -10.04 15.72
CA CYS A 1093 18.74 -11.31 16.00
C CYS A 1093 17.67 -11.67 14.94
N CYS A 1094 17.48 -10.84 13.91
CA CYS A 1094 16.48 -11.08 12.86
C CYS A 1094 16.89 -12.29 12.02
N THR A 1095 15.95 -13.16 11.67
CA THR A 1095 16.19 -14.42 10.92
C THR A 1095 16.85 -14.23 9.55
N ALA A 1096 16.83 -13.00 9.01
CA ALA A 1096 17.51 -12.60 7.79
C ALA A 1096 18.94 -12.04 8.02
N MET A 1097 19.47 -12.12 9.23
CA MET A 1097 20.87 -11.84 9.57
C MET A 1097 21.60 -13.15 9.89
N GLY A 1098 22.85 -13.24 9.45
CA GLY A 1098 23.75 -14.31 9.86
C GLY A 1098 24.31 -14.08 11.27
N PRO A 1099 24.93 -15.11 11.88
CA PRO A 1099 25.59 -14.99 13.17
C PRO A 1099 26.81 -14.04 13.16
N ASP A 1100 27.26 -13.61 11.98
CA ASP A 1100 28.26 -12.57 11.75
C ASP A 1100 27.68 -11.13 11.75
N GLY A 1101 26.36 -10.98 11.90
CA GLY A 1101 25.67 -9.70 11.91
C GLY A 1101 25.39 -9.11 10.52
N ASN A 1102 25.65 -9.85 9.43
CA ASN A 1102 25.38 -9.40 8.07
C ASN A 1102 24.09 -10.00 7.51
N CYS A 1103 23.38 -9.28 6.64
CA CYS A 1103 22.14 -9.77 6.08
C CYS A 1103 22.37 -10.87 5.05
N THR A 1104 21.71 -12.00 5.24
CA THR A 1104 21.80 -13.20 4.39
C THR A 1104 20.83 -13.20 3.21
N GLU A 1105 19.99 -12.17 3.10
CA GLU A 1105 18.91 -12.02 2.12
C GLU A 1105 19.10 -10.79 1.19
N CYS A 1106 20.04 -9.88 1.47
CA CYS A 1106 20.31 -8.70 0.64
C CYS A 1106 21.57 -8.86 -0.23
N PRO A 1107 21.56 -8.36 -1.48
CA PRO A 1107 22.64 -8.63 -2.44
C PRO A 1107 23.98 -8.03 -2.03
N GLY A 1108 23.98 -6.92 -1.28
CA GLY A 1108 25.20 -6.32 -0.72
C GLY A 1108 25.71 -7.00 0.56
N LYS A 1109 25.03 -8.02 1.10
CA LYS A 1109 25.27 -8.62 2.43
C LYS A 1109 25.46 -7.57 3.53
N CYS A 1110 24.73 -6.46 3.45
CA CYS A 1110 24.95 -5.31 4.31
C CYS A 1110 24.72 -5.66 5.79
N ILE A 1111 25.45 -4.99 6.67
CA ILE A 1111 25.35 -5.18 8.13
C ILE A 1111 23.93 -4.92 8.64
N TRP A 1112 23.55 -5.58 9.74
CA TRP A 1112 22.20 -5.50 10.31
C TRP A 1112 21.75 -4.07 10.64
N SER A 1113 22.67 -3.16 10.96
CA SER A 1113 22.37 -1.78 11.35
C SER A 1113 21.85 -0.88 10.21
N VAL A 1114 21.90 -1.33 8.95
CA VAL A 1114 21.26 -0.63 7.81
C VAL A 1114 19.90 -1.23 7.41
N HIS A 1115 19.35 -2.10 8.26
CA HIS A 1115 18.12 -2.84 8.01
C HIS A 1115 17.04 -2.51 9.03
N PHE A 1116 15.93 -1.92 8.56
CA PHE A 1116 14.90 -1.33 9.42
C PHE A 1116 13.52 -1.87 9.09
N ASN A 1117 12.64 -1.87 10.09
CA ASN A 1117 11.22 -2.14 9.91
C ASN A 1117 10.56 -0.99 9.15
N GLN A 1118 9.95 -1.29 8.01
CA GLN A 1118 9.24 -0.29 7.22
C GLN A 1118 7.80 -0.72 6.96
N LYS A 1119 6.96 0.21 6.50
CA LYS A 1119 5.54 -0.05 6.24
C LYS A 1119 5.28 -0.47 4.79
N TYR A 1120 6.26 -0.32 3.92
CA TYR A 1120 6.19 -0.66 2.50
C TYR A 1120 7.15 -1.80 2.14
N LYS A 1121 6.69 -2.67 1.25
CA LYS A 1121 7.51 -3.67 0.57
C LYS A 1121 8.03 -3.08 -0.74
N TRP A 1122 9.28 -3.36 -1.11
CA TRP A 1122 9.76 -3.07 -2.46
C TRP A 1122 9.20 -4.09 -3.47
N GLU A 1123 8.53 -3.62 -4.51
CA GLU A 1123 8.10 -4.38 -5.69
C GLU A 1123 8.72 -3.77 -6.94
N TYR A 1124 9.46 -4.57 -7.69
CA TYR A 1124 10.09 -4.11 -8.94
C TYR A 1124 9.02 -4.01 -10.03
N LYS A 1125 8.88 -2.84 -10.66
CA LYS A 1125 8.03 -2.62 -11.83
C LYS A 1125 8.89 -2.27 -13.04
N GLU A 1126 8.47 -2.73 -14.20
CA GLU A 1126 9.10 -2.41 -15.49
C GLU A 1126 8.63 -1.05 -15.99
N PHE A 1127 9.55 -0.28 -16.56
CA PHE A 1127 9.31 1.02 -17.18
C PHE A 1127 10.02 1.06 -18.53
N GLU A 1128 9.34 1.43 -19.62
CA GLU A 1128 10.02 1.76 -20.88
C GLU A 1128 10.79 3.07 -20.72
N GLU A 1129 12.13 3.02 -20.78
CA GLU A 1129 12.98 4.19 -20.99
C GLU A 1129 13.48 4.20 -22.43
N LYS A 1130 13.33 5.36 -23.11
CA LYS A 1130 14.08 5.66 -24.33
C LYS A 1130 15.47 6.09 -23.94
N VAL A 1131 16.50 5.44 -24.49
CA VAL A 1131 17.89 5.83 -24.28
C VAL A 1131 18.59 5.89 -25.63
N THR A 1132 19.30 7.00 -25.89
CA THR A 1132 20.15 7.11 -27.08
C THR A 1132 21.36 6.18 -26.94
N VAL A 1133 21.84 5.60 -28.04
CA VAL A 1133 23.10 4.85 -28.06
C VAL A 1133 24.26 5.73 -27.56
N LYS A 1134 24.19 7.05 -27.75
CA LYS A 1134 25.18 8.02 -27.28
C LYS A 1134 25.19 8.19 -25.75
N GLU A 1135 24.05 8.31 -25.08
CA GLU A 1135 23.98 8.39 -23.61
C GLU A 1135 24.35 7.07 -22.94
N LEU A 1136 23.99 5.93 -23.56
CA LEU A 1136 24.50 4.61 -23.16
C LEU A 1136 26.03 4.56 -23.24
N LYS A 1137 26.61 5.02 -24.36
CA LYS A 1137 28.06 5.09 -24.59
C LYS A 1137 28.75 6.05 -23.61
N GLU A 1138 28.18 7.22 -23.30
CA GLU A 1138 28.75 8.20 -22.37
C GLU A 1138 28.63 7.80 -20.89
N LYS A 1139 27.53 7.17 -20.46
CA LYS A 1139 27.44 6.54 -19.12
C LYS A 1139 28.46 5.40 -18.96
N TYR A 1140 28.73 4.65 -20.03
CA TYR A 1140 29.73 3.57 -20.02
C TYR A 1140 31.17 4.12 -20.04
N LEU A 1141 31.44 5.16 -20.84
CA LEU A 1141 32.77 5.79 -20.94
C LEU A 1141 33.24 6.50 -19.67
N LYS A 1142 32.32 6.89 -18.77
CA LYS A 1142 32.69 7.41 -17.43
C LYS A 1142 33.12 6.31 -16.44
N ALA A 1143 32.95 5.03 -16.77
CA ALA A 1143 33.43 3.89 -16.00
C ALA A 1143 34.72 3.29 -16.62
N LYS A 1144 35.84 4.00 -16.42
CA LYS A 1144 37.25 3.62 -16.68
C LYS A 1144 37.56 2.40 -17.59
N ASP A 1145 38.17 2.72 -18.73
CA ASP A 1145 39.32 2.01 -19.33
C ASP A 1145 39.23 0.49 -19.59
N ALA A 1146 38.37 0.06 -20.51
CA ALA A 1146 38.73 -0.97 -21.51
C ALA A 1146 37.71 -1.05 -22.67
N LYS A 1147 38.19 -1.29 -23.90
CA LYS A 1147 37.33 -1.76 -25.00
C LYS A 1147 36.94 -3.22 -24.74
N ALA A 1148 35.66 -3.49 -24.51
CA ALA A 1148 35.08 -4.82 -24.65
C ALA A 1148 33.68 -4.70 -25.27
N PRO A 1149 33.32 -5.50 -26.29
CA PRO A 1149 32.00 -5.48 -26.91
C PRO A 1149 30.97 -6.24 -26.04
N VAL A 1150 29.75 -6.39 -26.59
CA VAL A 1150 28.54 -7.08 -26.09
C VAL A 1150 28.76 -8.24 -25.09
N GLN A 1151 29.84 -9.01 -25.26
CA GLN A 1151 30.35 -10.01 -24.31
C GLN A 1151 30.30 -9.55 -22.83
N ALA A 1152 30.76 -8.34 -22.52
CA ALA A 1152 30.86 -7.86 -21.13
C ALA A 1152 29.49 -7.66 -20.45
N LEU A 1153 28.43 -7.40 -21.23
CA LEU A 1153 27.06 -7.36 -20.73
C LEU A 1153 26.53 -8.77 -20.49
N CYS A 1154 26.83 -9.70 -21.39
CA CYS A 1154 26.49 -11.12 -21.24
C CYS A 1154 27.16 -11.74 -20.02
N ASP A 1155 28.43 -11.43 -19.77
CA ASP A 1155 29.18 -11.95 -18.61
C ASP A 1155 28.68 -11.34 -17.29
N LYS A 1156 28.23 -10.08 -17.29
CA LYS A 1156 27.56 -9.47 -16.14
C LYS A 1156 26.19 -10.11 -15.85
N LEU A 1157 25.43 -10.48 -16.88
CA LEU A 1157 24.16 -11.19 -16.73
C LEU A 1157 24.37 -12.65 -16.28
N ARG A 1158 25.40 -13.34 -16.79
CA ARG A 1158 25.86 -14.65 -16.27
C ARG A 1158 26.25 -14.55 -14.80
N SER A 1159 27.03 -13.56 -14.40
CA SER A 1159 27.39 -13.34 -12.99
C SER A 1159 26.18 -13.21 -12.06
N VAL A 1160 25.08 -12.59 -12.52
CA VAL A 1160 23.81 -12.53 -11.75
C VAL A 1160 23.10 -13.88 -11.72
N PHE A 1161 23.09 -14.63 -12.83
CA PHE A 1161 22.57 -16.00 -12.89
C PHE A 1161 23.34 -16.94 -11.95
N ASP A 1162 24.67 -16.95 -12.02
CA ASP A 1162 25.56 -17.75 -11.18
C ASP A 1162 25.33 -17.48 -9.68
N HIS A 1163 25.07 -16.20 -9.33
CA HIS A 1163 24.72 -15.82 -7.96
C HIS A 1163 23.37 -16.40 -7.51
N VAL A 1164 22.34 -16.33 -8.36
CA VAL A 1164 21.02 -16.93 -8.08
C VAL A 1164 21.12 -18.46 -8.02
N GLN A 1165 21.90 -19.07 -8.89
CA GLN A 1165 22.15 -20.52 -8.89
C GLN A 1165 22.89 -20.95 -7.61
N ALA A 1166 23.91 -20.23 -7.18
CA ALA A 1166 24.61 -20.49 -5.92
C ALA A 1166 23.67 -20.35 -4.69
N GLU A 1167 22.76 -19.39 -4.71
CA GLU A 1167 21.77 -19.22 -3.63
C GLU A 1167 20.71 -20.34 -3.62
N VAL A 1168 20.25 -20.77 -4.80
CA VAL A 1168 19.37 -21.95 -4.97
C VAL A 1168 20.05 -23.21 -4.45
N MET A 1169 21.31 -23.44 -4.82
CA MET A 1169 22.11 -24.59 -4.34
C MET A 1169 22.30 -24.55 -2.81
N ARG A 1170 22.52 -23.37 -2.22
CA ARG A 1170 22.57 -23.20 -0.75
C ARG A 1170 21.24 -23.60 -0.08
N LEU A 1171 20.11 -23.17 -0.64
CA LEU A 1171 18.77 -23.49 -0.12
C LEU A 1171 18.41 -24.97 -0.29
N MET A 1172 18.82 -25.60 -1.40
CA MET A 1172 18.69 -27.05 -1.61
C MET A 1172 19.52 -27.84 -0.60
N ALA A 1173 20.78 -27.47 -0.38
CA ALA A 1173 21.65 -28.11 0.61
C ALA A 1173 21.09 -27.98 2.05
N TYR A 1174 20.51 -26.84 2.41
CA TYR A 1174 19.83 -26.66 3.69
C TYR A 1174 18.54 -27.49 3.80
N SER A 1175 17.70 -27.50 2.75
CA SER A 1175 16.48 -28.31 2.70
C SER A 1175 16.79 -29.81 2.84
N GLY A 1176 17.84 -30.30 2.17
CA GLY A 1176 18.33 -31.68 2.29
C GLY A 1176 18.81 -32.02 3.71
N LYS A 1177 19.49 -31.10 4.40
CA LYS A 1177 19.88 -31.27 5.81
C LYS A 1177 18.66 -31.42 6.74
N CYS A 1178 17.67 -30.55 6.63
CA CYS A 1178 16.43 -30.67 7.42
C CYS A 1178 15.68 -31.97 7.10
N LEU A 1179 15.65 -32.40 5.84
CA LEU A 1179 15.01 -33.67 5.44
C LEU A 1179 15.74 -34.88 6.03
N ASN A 1180 17.07 -34.89 6.01
CA ASN A 1180 17.87 -35.96 6.61
C ASN A 1180 17.69 -36.00 8.14
N ARG A 1181 17.69 -34.83 8.82
CA ARG A 1181 17.39 -34.78 10.26
C ARG A 1181 16.00 -35.33 10.56
N LEU A 1182 14.98 -35.00 9.76
CA LEU A 1182 13.64 -35.57 9.93
C LEU A 1182 13.61 -37.10 9.74
N LYS A 1183 14.40 -37.67 8.82
CA LYS A 1183 14.57 -39.13 8.66
C LYS A 1183 15.18 -39.79 9.91
N GLU A 1184 16.04 -39.08 10.65
CA GLU A 1184 16.58 -39.53 11.93
C GLU A 1184 15.54 -39.52 13.05
N ILE A 1185 14.82 -38.41 13.26
CA ILE A 1185 14.05 -38.17 14.51
C ILE A 1185 12.54 -38.45 14.44
N ALA A 1186 11.89 -38.36 13.27
CA ALA A 1186 10.43 -38.42 13.16
C ALA A 1186 9.91 -39.86 12.96
N LEU A 1187 8.72 -40.16 13.51
CA LEU A 1187 8.04 -41.45 13.28
C LEU A 1187 7.77 -41.72 11.79
N LYS A 1188 7.33 -40.68 11.07
CA LYS A 1188 7.15 -40.72 9.61
C LYS A 1188 7.74 -39.45 8.97
N PRO A 1189 8.96 -39.49 8.39
CA PRO A 1189 9.65 -38.27 7.93
C PRO A 1189 8.92 -37.53 6.81
N ASN A 1190 8.29 -38.26 5.89
CA ASN A 1190 7.56 -37.70 4.76
C ASN A 1190 6.03 -37.86 4.96
N PRO A 1191 5.29 -36.78 5.32
CA PRO A 1191 3.82 -36.82 5.43
C PRO A 1191 3.08 -36.68 4.08
N LEU A 1192 3.81 -36.42 3.00
CA LEU A 1192 3.27 -36.08 1.68
C LEU A 1192 3.80 -36.98 0.55
N SER A 1193 4.27 -38.19 0.87
CA SER A 1193 4.23 -39.29 -0.09
C SER A 1193 2.75 -39.61 -0.34
N THR A 1194 2.14 -39.35 -1.49
CA THR A 1194 2.72 -39.24 -2.84
C THR A 1194 1.93 -38.21 -3.66
N PRO A 1195 2.52 -37.46 -4.61
CA PRO A 1195 1.76 -36.54 -5.48
C PRO A 1195 0.54 -37.20 -6.15
N ASP A 1196 0.68 -38.47 -6.57
CA ASP A 1196 -0.36 -39.28 -7.20
C ASP A 1196 -1.57 -39.54 -6.28
N TYR A 1197 -1.36 -39.55 -4.95
CA TYR A 1197 -2.44 -39.65 -3.97
C TYR A 1197 -3.23 -38.33 -3.86
N ILE A 1198 -2.56 -37.18 -4.02
CA ILE A 1198 -3.24 -35.88 -4.08
C ILE A 1198 -4.06 -35.76 -5.37
N ASP A 1199 -3.58 -36.34 -6.48
CA ASP A 1199 -4.36 -36.46 -7.72
C ASP A 1199 -5.58 -37.37 -7.55
N MET A 1200 -5.44 -38.51 -6.88
CA MET A 1200 -6.56 -39.41 -6.53
C MET A 1200 -7.63 -38.71 -5.65
N LEU A 1201 -7.21 -37.85 -4.72
CA LEU A 1201 -8.13 -37.01 -3.94
C LEU A 1201 -8.79 -35.89 -4.77
N ILE A 1202 -8.10 -35.36 -5.79
CA ILE A 1202 -8.69 -34.42 -6.75
C ILE A 1202 -9.77 -35.12 -7.59
N GLU A 1203 -9.53 -36.36 -8.04
CA GLU A 1203 -10.50 -37.18 -8.77
C GLU A 1203 -11.73 -37.54 -7.91
N ALA A 1204 -11.55 -37.92 -6.64
CA ALA A 1204 -12.66 -38.17 -5.72
C ALA A 1204 -13.53 -36.90 -5.50
N GLU A 1205 -12.93 -35.74 -5.27
CA GLU A 1205 -13.67 -34.48 -5.07
C GLU A 1205 -14.30 -33.93 -6.36
N THR A 1206 -13.76 -34.25 -7.54
CA THR A 1206 -14.38 -33.87 -8.82
C THR A 1206 -15.53 -34.79 -9.20
N SER A 1207 -15.46 -36.09 -8.89
CA SER A 1207 -16.48 -37.07 -9.26
C SER A 1207 -17.72 -37.06 -8.35
N GLU A 1208 -17.59 -36.74 -7.06
CA GLU A 1208 -18.71 -36.77 -6.11
C GLU A 1208 -19.54 -35.47 -6.02
N TYR A 1209 -19.15 -34.40 -6.72
CA TYR A 1209 -19.86 -33.10 -6.82
C TYR A 1209 -20.32 -32.44 -5.49
N LYS A 1210 -19.73 -32.81 -4.36
CA LYS A 1210 -20.12 -32.35 -3.01
C LYS A 1210 -20.06 -30.82 -2.87
N PRO A 1211 -21.00 -30.16 -2.13
CA PRO A 1211 -21.02 -28.70 -1.98
C PRO A 1211 -19.64 -28.10 -1.64
N GLY A 1212 -19.20 -27.13 -2.44
CA GLY A 1212 -17.89 -26.47 -2.28
C GLY A 1212 -16.68 -27.18 -2.91
N TRP A 1213 -16.84 -28.31 -3.62
CA TRP A 1213 -15.75 -29.13 -4.17
C TRP A 1213 -14.69 -28.35 -4.96
N LYS A 1214 -15.09 -27.40 -5.81
CA LYS A 1214 -14.16 -26.57 -6.61
C LYS A 1214 -13.07 -25.90 -5.75
N LYS A 1215 -13.45 -25.35 -4.58
CA LYS A 1215 -12.52 -24.70 -3.64
C LYS A 1215 -11.63 -25.69 -2.86
N ARG A 1216 -12.04 -26.97 -2.77
CA ARG A 1216 -11.21 -28.05 -2.20
C ARG A 1216 -10.20 -28.56 -3.22
N VAL A 1217 -10.62 -28.75 -4.47
CA VAL A 1217 -9.74 -29.12 -5.61
C VAL A 1217 -8.64 -28.08 -5.86
N GLU A 1218 -8.97 -26.78 -5.85
CA GLU A 1218 -7.95 -25.71 -5.93
C GLU A 1218 -6.91 -25.79 -4.81
N HIS A 1219 -7.33 -26.14 -3.60
CA HIS A 1219 -6.41 -26.30 -2.48
C HIS A 1219 -5.52 -27.54 -2.64
N LEU A 1220 -6.08 -28.67 -3.06
CA LEU A 1220 -5.34 -29.91 -3.31
C LEU A 1220 -4.24 -29.68 -4.36
N LYS A 1221 -4.54 -28.97 -5.47
CA LYS A 1221 -3.54 -28.60 -6.49
C LYS A 1221 -2.37 -27.79 -5.90
N ALA A 1222 -2.65 -26.81 -5.04
CA ALA A 1222 -1.60 -26.01 -4.38
C ALA A 1222 -0.77 -26.79 -3.34
N VAL A 1223 -1.30 -27.90 -2.78
CA VAL A 1223 -0.54 -28.82 -1.92
C VAL A 1223 0.31 -29.77 -2.77
N ARG A 1224 -0.22 -30.27 -3.89
CA ARG A 1224 0.47 -31.11 -4.88
C ARG A 1224 1.76 -30.47 -5.37
N GLU A 1225 1.72 -29.20 -5.78
CA GLU A 1225 2.91 -28.47 -6.26
C GLU A 1225 4.06 -28.54 -5.23
N LYS A 1226 3.78 -28.35 -3.94
CA LYS A 1226 4.80 -28.40 -2.88
C LYS A 1226 5.36 -29.80 -2.68
N ALA A 1227 4.52 -30.83 -2.75
CA ALA A 1227 4.95 -32.22 -2.66
C ALA A 1227 5.90 -32.59 -3.81
N VAL A 1228 5.66 -32.09 -5.03
CA VAL A 1228 6.55 -32.30 -6.19
C VAL A 1228 7.94 -31.71 -5.93
N TYR A 1229 8.06 -30.46 -5.46
CA TYR A 1229 9.38 -29.87 -5.18
C TYR A 1229 10.13 -30.60 -4.06
N ILE A 1230 9.45 -31.02 -2.99
CA ILE A 1230 10.07 -31.79 -1.90
C ILE A 1230 10.61 -33.13 -2.44
N ALA A 1231 9.84 -33.81 -3.29
CA ALA A 1231 10.25 -35.07 -3.90
C ALA A 1231 11.45 -34.90 -4.87
N LYS A 1232 11.55 -33.77 -5.58
CA LYS A 1232 12.74 -33.45 -6.41
C LYS A 1232 13.99 -33.19 -5.56
N VAL A 1233 13.86 -32.46 -4.45
CA VAL A 1233 14.97 -32.20 -3.51
C VAL A 1233 15.44 -33.49 -2.82
N ASP A 1234 14.53 -34.40 -2.46
CA ASP A 1234 14.88 -35.72 -1.89
C ASP A 1234 15.65 -36.60 -2.88
N ARG A 1235 15.35 -36.48 -4.19
CA ARG A 1235 16.06 -37.19 -5.26
C ARG A 1235 17.31 -36.47 -5.78
N GLY A 1236 17.61 -35.25 -5.32
CA GLY A 1236 18.77 -34.47 -5.76
C GLY A 1236 18.68 -33.96 -7.21
N GLU A 1237 17.48 -33.83 -7.77
CA GLU A 1237 17.28 -33.31 -9.14
C GLU A 1237 17.60 -31.81 -9.23
N ASP A 1238 18.23 -31.37 -10.31
CA ASP A 1238 18.38 -29.95 -10.62
C ASP A 1238 17.01 -29.31 -10.94
N LEU A 1239 16.77 -28.15 -10.35
CA LEU A 1239 15.52 -27.39 -10.46
C LEU A 1239 15.59 -26.29 -11.53
N LEU A 1240 16.78 -26.02 -12.08
CA LEU A 1240 17.02 -25.08 -13.16
C LEU A 1240 17.60 -25.84 -14.35
N GLN A 1241 16.75 -26.27 -15.29
CA GLN A 1241 17.25 -26.79 -16.56
C GLN A 1241 18.03 -25.67 -17.28
N SER A 1242 19.33 -25.87 -17.49
CA SER A 1242 20.06 -25.12 -18.49
C SER A 1242 19.46 -25.38 -19.87
N PRO A 1243 19.34 -24.37 -20.75
CA PRO A 1243 18.99 -24.62 -22.14
C PRO A 1243 19.99 -25.59 -22.75
N SER A 1244 19.52 -26.64 -23.41
CA SER A 1244 20.37 -27.56 -24.18
C SER A 1244 21.12 -26.74 -25.24
N THR A 1245 22.44 -26.87 -25.27
CA THR A 1245 23.33 -26.13 -26.19
C THR A 1245 23.33 -26.72 -27.61
N ASP A 1246 22.15 -27.04 -28.13
CA ASP A 1246 21.89 -27.50 -29.50
C ASP A 1246 20.86 -26.56 -30.14
N LEU A 1247 21.34 -25.40 -30.63
CA LEU A 1247 20.81 -24.57 -31.75
C LEU A 1247 21.66 -23.32 -31.98
#